data_AF-A0A9E5ZK36-F1
#
_entry.id   AF-A0A9E5ZK36-F1
#
_cell.length_a   1.000
_cell.length_b   1.000
_cell.length_c   1.000
_cell.angle_alpha   90.00
_cell.angle_beta   90.00
_cell.angle_gamma   90.00
#
_symmetry.space_group_name_H-M   'P 1'
#
loop_
_entity.id
_entity.type
_entity.pdbx_description
1 polymer ?
#
loop_
_entity_poly.entity_id
_entity_poly.type
_entity_poly.pdbx_seq_one_letter_code
_entity_poly.pdbx_strand_id
1 'polypeptide(L)'
;MLKNQLLITVLLMLFSVVSYGQIANEVQGAGSGASLTSADYVTFYGDSSGHNHTSGLNTTYIGYKAGYSQTVQADNTFIGAYSGEFSTSGTDNVFIGKYAGRYCNGTDNTVIGTEAGMAMTSGASDNTIIGEEAGQALIDGDDNVFIGEDAGYNTIGSNGGSSLQGSDNTFVGSTAGRSNTTGYGNAFFGDEAGYDNTTGKWNTAIGDSAGIDNGVGWQNTFVGHGAGCATEHGDQNTMIGAYAGGDNNRTNNTSNANRNTYLGNSTGFSNREGSDNVGIGAGADFGNTNRSRCIFIGGTGYATHGQWSGDGFHSVNANDATSIGYQAQTDGQYGIGIGHYMDQHGVQSVSMGYSTNTEAAADYSVLIGATGYLDKEYTVGLGYATSVSGVNSIAVGANSIVQNDGAIVMGYGATSTDPSALDPLNNIAIGYGANVQGNNAIAIGNAATAVTDNTMVLGGATYPLSVGIGTDAPNANASLDLADTNKGLLVNRVTNAERTTMITTPASGVALTTTDAGLMVYDTDDSLLYIWDGTQWGEVGSNAGSGVSAVPDLLNYQSLVRDNLGNILANQLVSFRINVIDVTSGSTTVFSETHDVTTSAQGLVNFEIGGGAIVSGLFTAIDWSHNNSLQIELDAAGGSTYVTMGTTSFVSVPYALRAKYAENLTSSTNAKMSNSSEDDRIEALENEVQELKKLMNQLLKKK
;
A
#
# COMPACT_ATOMS: atom_id res chain seq x y z
N MET A 1 -16.17 56.47 106.48
CA MET A 1 -14.97 56.70 105.64
C MET A 1 -14.94 55.83 104.37
N LEU A 2 -15.34 54.54 104.38
CA LEU A 2 -15.32 53.70 103.17
C LEU A 2 -16.25 54.13 102.02
N LYS A 3 -17.42 54.73 102.29
CA LYS A 3 -18.39 55.13 101.25
C LYS A 3 -17.93 56.28 100.35
N ASN A 4 -17.13 57.22 100.88
CA ASN A 4 -16.61 58.35 100.10
C ASN A 4 -15.36 57.98 99.29
N GLN A 5 -14.57 57.01 99.75
CA GLN A 5 -13.44 56.52 98.95
C GLN A 5 -13.91 55.67 97.77
N LEU A 6 -14.93 54.82 97.93
CA LEU A 6 -15.50 54.08 96.81
C LEU A 6 -16.10 55.01 95.74
N LEU A 7 -16.77 56.08 96.16
CA LEU A 7 -17.35 57.07 95.23
C LEU A 7 -16.27 57.83 94.46
N ILE A 8 -15.17 58.25 95.11
CA ILE A 8 -14.05 58.95 94.48
C ILE A 8 -13.25 58.03 93.56
N THR A 9 -13.04 56.76 93.94
CA THR A 9 -12.34 55.79 93.09
C THR A 9 -13.20 55.40 91.87
N VAL A 10 -14.52 55.28 92.01
CA VAL A 10 -15.44 55.08 90.89
C VAL A 10 -15.53 56.33 90.00
N LEU A 11 -15.50 57.54 90.58
CA LEU A 11 -15.46 58.80 89.82
C LEU A 11 -14.12 58.96 89.05
N LEU A 12 -12.98 58.58 89.65
CA LEU A 12 -11.67 58.62 89.00
C LEU A 12 -11.50 57.56 87.90
N MET A 13 -12.12 56.39 88.04
CA MET A 13 -12.21 55.41 86.94
C MET A 13 -13.19 55.84 85.83
N LEU A 14 -14.21 56.66 86.14
CA LEU A 14 -15.12 57.24 85.14
C LEU A 14 -14.51 58.44 84.38
N PHE A 15 -13.44 59.05 84.90
CA PHE A 15 -12.75 60.21 84.30
C PHE A 15 -11.31 59.93 83.85
N SER A 16 -10.85 58.68 83.86
CA SER A 16 -9.61 58.30 83.18
C SER A 16 -9.85 58.28 81.67
N VAL A 17 -9.83 59.46 81.05
CA VAL A 17 -9.67 59.59 79.60
C VAL A 17 -8.24 59.13 79.33
N VAL A 18 -8.09 57.94 78.75
CA VAL A 18 -6.82 57.56 78.13
C VAL A 18 -6.69 58.46 76.90
N SER A 19 -6.01 59.60 77.05
CA SER A 19 -5.58 60.39 75.91
C SER A 19 -4.46 59.60 75.23
N TYR A 20 -4.77 58.90 74.14
CA TYR A 20 -3.74 58.49 73.19
C TYR A 20 -3.17 59.80 72.63
N GLY A 21 -1.99 60.19 73.11
CA GLY A 21 -1.32 61.37 72.56
C GLY A 21 -0.96 61.06 71.12
N GLN A 22 -1.37 61.93 70.19
CA GLN A 22 -0.97 61.83 68.78
C GLN A 22 0.56 61.84 68.69
N ILE A 23 1.17 60.81 68.09
CA ILE A 23 2.62 60.66 67.98
C ILE A 23 3.07 60.90 66.53
N ALA A 24 4.05 61.79 66.35
CA ALA A 24 4.81 61.94 65.11
C ALA A 24 3.97 62.21 63.83
N ASN A 25 2.92 63.02 63.94
CA ASN A 25 2.14 63.50 62.79
C ASN A 25 2.75 64.78 62.20
N GLU A 26 2.81 64.87 60.87
CA GLU A 26 3.24 66.03 60.11
C GLU A 26 2.08 66.51 59.21
N VAL A 27 1.53 67.71 59.45
CA VAL A 27 0.34 68.20 58.72
C VAL A 27 0.58 69.64 58.24
N GLN A 28 0.48 69.87 56.93
CA GLN A 28 0.70 71.18 56.32
C GLN A 28 -0.24 71.45 55.14
N GLY A 29 -1.01 72.54 55.21
CA GLY A 29 -1.95 72.95 54.16
C GLY A 29 -3.29 73.41 54.76
N ALA A 30 -4.02 74.25 54.04
CA ALA A 30 -5.34 74.67 54.50
C ALA A 30 -6.31 73.48 54.48
N GLY A 31 -7.03 73.26 55.59
CA GLY A 31 -7.96 72.13 55.73
C GLY A 31 -7.33 70.73 55.78
N SER A 32 -5.99 70.63 55.76
CA SER A 32 -5.27 69.35 55.89
C SER A 32 -5.44 68.76 57.29
N GLY A 33 -5.76 67.46 57.38
CA GLY A 33 -5.93 66.76 58.66
C GLY A 33 -7.01 67.34 59.59
N ALA A 34 -8.01 68.05 59.06
CA ALA A 34 -8.98 68.82 59.86
C ALA A 34 -9.80 67.98 60.85
N SER A 35 -9.97 66.69 60.58
CA SER A 35 -10.76 65.77 61.41
C SER A 35 -9.92 64.87 62.33
N LEU A 36 -8.60 65.07 62.43
CA LEU A 36 -7.70 64.21 63.19
C LEU A 36 -8.05 64.18 64.68
N THR A 37 -8.37 63.00 65.22
CA THR A 37 -8.65 62.80 66.65
C THR A 37 -7.63 61.88 67.32
N SER A 38 -7.32 60.71 66.74
CA SER A 38 -6.46 59.69 67.35
C SER A 38 -5.57 58.92 66.36
N ALA A 39 -5.14 59.55 65.27
CA ALA A 39 -4.18 58.96 64.32
C ALA A 39 -2.72 59.21 64.76
N ASP A 40 -1.80 58.30 64.41
CA ASP A 40 -0.36 58.44 64.65
C ASP A 40 0.45 58.15 63.37
N TYR A 41 1.65 58.72 63.27
CA TYR A 41 2.58 58.56 62.14
C TYR A 41 1.96 58.93 60.76
N VAL A 42 1.16 60.00 60.72
CA VAL A 42 0.60 60.50 59.45
C VAL A 42 1.39 61.68 58.88
N THR A 43 1.56 61.74 57.56
CA THR A 43 2.21 62.85 56.83
C THR A 43 1.24 63.43 55.81
N PHE A 44 0.64 64.59 56.08
CA PHE A 44 -0.30 65.27 55.19
C PHE A 44 0.27 66.59 54.67
N TYR A 45 0.34 66.76 53.35
CA TYR A 45 0.87 67.97 52.71
C TYR A 45 0.04 68.40 51.51
N GLY A 46 -0.58 69.58 51.57
CA GLY A 46 -1.43 70.14 50.51
C GLY A 46 -2.83 70.49 51.01
N ASP A 47 -3.53 71.36 50.27
CA ASP A 47 -4.88 71.79 50.66
C ASP A 47 -5.85 70.61 50.71
N SER A 48 -6.53 70.48 51.85
CA SER A 48 -7.53 69.45 52.15
C SER A 48 -7.02 67.99 52.06
N SER A 49 -5.70 67.78 52.16
CA SER A 49 -5.13 66.42 52.27
C SER A 49 -5.56 65.74 53.58
N GLY A 50 -6.07 64.51 53.52
CA GLY A 50 -6.55 63.78 54.69
C GLY A 50 -7.66 64.50 55.49
N HIS A 51 -8.49 65.32 54.85
CA HIS A 51 -9.45 66.20 55.54
C HIS A 51 -10.38 65.46 56.53
N ASN A 52 -10.93 64.31 56.13
CA ASN A 52 -11.83 63.50 56.95
C ASN A 52 -11.12 62.46 57.81
N HIS A 53 -9.79 62.40 57.82
CA HIS A 53 -9.03 61.37 58.52
C HIS A 53 -9.09 61.59 60.04
N THR A 54 -9.72 60.66 60.77
CA THR A 54 -9.98 60.75 62.21
C THR A 54 -9.03 59.91 63.05
N SER A 55 -8.78 58.67 62.59
CA SER A 55 -7.91 57.67 63.22
C SER A 55 -7.27 56.84 62.11
N GLY A 56 -6.25 56.03 62.41
CA GLY A 56 -5.45 55.34 61.38
C GLY A 56 -3.96 55.63 61.55
N LEU A 57 -3.11 54.75 61.06
CA LEU A 57 -1.66 54.81 61.31
C LEU A 57 -0.87 54.84 59.99
N ASN A 58 0.39 55.29 60.04
CA ASN A 58 1.41 55.11 59.01
C ASN A 58 1.01 55.56 57.59
N THR A 59 0.37 56.72 57.46
CA THR A 59 -0.23 57.14 56.20
C THR A 59 0.41 58.41 55.66
N THR A 60 0.71 58.46 54.37
CA THR A 60 1.31 59.62 53.70
C THR A 60 0.39 60.16 52.61
N TYR A 61 -0.16 61.36 52.76
CA TYR A 61 -0.99 62.04 51.77
C TYR A 61 -0.38 63.36 51.31
N ILE A 62 0.02 63.47 50.05
CA ILE A 62 0.69 64.65 49.49
C ILE A 62 -0.04 65.09 48.23
N GLY A 63 -0.67 66.27 48.24
CA GLY A 63 -1.37 66.85 47.09
C GLY A 63 -2.70 67.49 47.46
N TYR A 64 -3.28 68.25 46.52
CA TYR A 64 -4.61 68.82 46.69
C TYR A 64 -5.65 67.69 46.81
N LYS A 65 -6.35 67.63 47.95
CA LYS A 65 -7.37 66.60 48.27
C LYS A 65 -6.89 65.14 48.20
N ALA A 66 -5.59 64.88 48.37
CA ALA A 66 -5.10 63.51 48.51
C ALA A 66 -5.72 62.86 49.76
N GLY A 67 -6.36 61.70 49.62
CA GLY A 67 -7.02 60.97 50.71
C GLY A 67 -8.15 61.73 51.41
N TYR A 68 -8.83 62.66 50.72
CA TYR A 68 -9.83 63.55 51.32
C TYR A 68 -10.92 62.83 52.12
N SER A 69 -11.43 61.70 51.60
CA SER A 69 -12.56 60.96 52.18
C SER A 69 -12.17 59.81 53.14
N GLN A 70 -10.87 59.58 53.34
CA GLN A 70 -10.37 58.55 54.26
C GLN A 70 -10.65 58.95 55.70
N THR A 71 -11.06 58.00 56.55
CA THR A 71 -11.52 58.28 57.93
C THR A 71 -10.79 57.51 59.03
N VAL A 72 -10.60 56.20 58.87
CA VAL A 72 -10.02 55.31 59.89
C VAL A 72 -8.88 54.42 59.34
N GLN A 73 -8.65 54.48 58.04
CA GLN A 73 -7.78 53.59 57.29
C GLN A 73 -6.31 53.86 57.55
N ALA A 74 -5.47 52.82 57.46
CA ALA A 74 -4.04 52.88 57.75
C ALA A 74 -3.19 52.47 56.55
N ASP A 75 -1.88 52.72 56.66
CA ASP A 75 -0.82 52.19 55.80
C ASP A 75 -0.94 52.58 54.31
N ASN A 76 -1.56 53.72 54.01
CA ASN A 76 -1.71 54.23 52.64
C ASN A 76 -0.66 55.29 52.28
N THR A 77 -0.17 55.29 51.04
CA THR A 77 0.69 56.35 50.47
C THR A 77 0.03 56.95 49.25
N PHE A 78 -0.59 58.14 49.36
CA PHE A 78 -1.23 58.85 48.25
C PHE A 78 -0.47 60.13 47.90
N ILE A 79 0.04 60.25 46.67
CA ILE A 79 0.86 61.38 46.21
C ILE A 79 0.33 61.86 44.87
N GLY A 80 -0.29 63.04 44.83
CA GLY A 80 -0.85 63.64 43.63
C GLY A 80 -2.18 64.36 43.90
N ALA A 81 -2.58 65.25 42.99
CA ALA A 81 -3.88 65.92 43.11
C ALA A 81 -5.00 64.89 42.96
N TYR A 82 -5.90 64.85 43.95
CA TYR A 82 -7.06 63.96 44.03
C TYR A 82 -6.74 62.46 44.06
N SER A 83 -5.50 62.08 44.41
CA SER A 83 -5.13 60.68 44.61
C SER A 83 -5.92 60.10 45.80
N GLY A 84 -6.66 59.01 45.56
CA GLY A 84 -7.56 58.41 46.55
C GLY A 84 -8.65 59.35 47.12
N GLU A 85 -9.06 60.40 46.39
CA GLU A 85 -10.00 61.45 46.89
C GLU A 85 -11.28 60.86 47.49
N PHE A 86 -11.87 59.86 46.83
CA PHE A 86 -13.14 59.24 47.19
C PHE A 86 -12.98 57.85 47.81
N SER A 87 -11.76 57.43 48.12
CA SER A 87 -11.52 56.21 48.88
C SER A 87 -12.04 56.37 50.30
N THR A 88 -12.88 55.43 50.74
CA THR A 88 -13.55 55.45 52.06
C THR A 88 -13.22 54.22 52.92
N SER A 89 -12.67 53.15 52.32
CA SER A 89 -12.35 51.91 53.02
C SER A 89 -10.98 51.31 52.71
N GLY A 90 -10.25 51.78 51.69
CA GLY A 90 -9.00 51.15 51.25
C GLY A 90 -7.82 51.36 52.22
N THR A 91 -7.05 50.30 52.49
CA THR A 91 -5.84 50.25 53.33
C THR A 91 -4.68 49.62 52.56
N ASP A 92 -3.43 49.82 52.99
CA ASP A 92 -2.23 49.21 52.38
C ASP A 92 -2.05 49.54 50.88
N ASN A 93 -2.48 50.73 50.44
CA ASN A 93 -2.38 51.13 49.04
C ASN A 93 -1.28 52.18 48.78
N VAL A 94 -0.63 52.09 47.63
CA VAL A 94 0.32 53.10 47.12
C VAL A 94 -0.27 53.74 45.87
N PHE A 95 -0.75 54.99 45.95
CA PHE A 95 -1.27 55.75 44.82
C PHE A 95 -0.38 56.95 44.51
N ILE A 96 0.15 57.04 43.29
CA ILE A 96 1.05 58.13 42.88
C ILE A 96 0.63 58.67 41.51
N GLY A 97 0.09 59.88 41.47
CA GLY A 97 -0.36 60.55 40.24
C GLY A 97 -1.65 61.33 40.43
N LYS A 98 -1.98 62.18 39.46
CA LYS A 98 -3.25 62.91 39.46
C LYS A 98 -4.38 61.90 39.21
N TYR A 99 -5.38 61.85 40.10
CA TYR A 99 -6.49 60.88 40.04
C TYR A 99 -6.10 59.39 40.14
N ALA A 100 -4.87 59.06 40.55
CA ALA A 100 -4.47 57.67 40.80
C ALA A 100 -5.37 57.05 41.90
N GLY A 101 -6.00 55.92 41.60
CA GLY A 101 -6.87 55.18 42.53
C GLY A 101 -8.02 56.02 43.10
N ARG A 102 -8.54 57.00 42.33
CA ARG A 102 -9.44 58.05 42.83
C ARG A 102 -10.64 57.52 43.63
N TYR A 103 -11.26 56.44 43.15
CA TYR A 103 -12.42 55.81 43.78
C TYR A 103 -12.08 54.53 44.57
N CYS A 104 -10.80 54.12 44.59
CA CYS A 104 -10.38 52.78 45.04
C CYS A 104 -10.70 52.52 46.51
N ASN A 105 -11.50 51.49 46.76
CA ASN A 105 -11.90 51.05 48.11
C ASN A 105 -11.28 49.70 48.51
N GLY A 106 -10.50 49.07 47.62
CA GLY A 106 -9.79 47.81 47.90
C GLY A 106 -8.46 48.01 48.63
N THR A 107 -7.76 46.91 48.88
CA THR A 107 -6.51 46.89 49.65
C THR A 107 -5.34 46.38 48.81
N ASP A 108 -4.12 46.61 49.29
CA ASP A 108 -2.90 46.01 48.73
C ASP A 108 -2.61 46.37 47.25
N ASN A 109 -3.05 47.56 46.81
CA ASN A 109 -2.83 48.02 45.44
C ASN A 109 -1.63 48.96 45.30
N THR A 110 -0.86 48.80 44.22
CA THR A 110 0.15 49.77 43.77
C THR A 110 -0.33 50.42 42.47
N VAL A 111 -0.68 51.71 42.51
CA VAL A 111 -1.22 52.46 41.36
C VAL A 111 -0.39 53.72 41.10
N ILE A 112 0.29 53.79 39.95
CA ILE A 112 1.21 54.87 39.60
C ILE A 112 0.92 55.39 38.20
N GLY A 113 0.48 56.65 38.08
CA GLY A 113 0.18 57.30 36.81
C GLY A 113 -0.95 58.30 36.91
N THR A 114 -1.09 59.16 35.90
CA THR A 114 -2.28 60.02 35.78
C THR A 114 -3.47 59.15 35.39
N GLU A 115 -4.55 59.24 36.15
CA GLU A 115 -5.81 58.52 35.91
C GLU A 115 -5.69 56.98 35.91
N ALA A 116 -4.55 56.46 36.37
CA ALA A 116 -4.33 55.04 36.60
C ALA A 116 -5.30 54.49 37.66
N GLY A 117 -5.96 53.37 37.36
CA GLY A 117 -6.91 52.73 38.26
C GLY A 117 -8.04 53.66 38.74
N MET A 118 -8.41 54.68 37.94
CA MET A 118 -9.31 55.72 38.40
C MET A 118 -10.66 55.14 38.86
N ALA A 119 -11.27 54.25 38.08
CA ALA A 119 -12.63 53.75 38.30
C ALA A 119 -12.75 52.53 39.24
N MET A 120 -11.69 52.16 39.97
CA MET A 120 -11.74 51.10 40.97
C MET A 120 -12.75 51.48 42.06
N THR A 121 -13.96 50.91 42.12
CA THR A 121 -15.02 51.39 43.04
C THR A 121 -15.40 50.42 44.17
N SER A 122 -15.26 49.10 43.98
CA SER A 122 -15.96 48.09 44.80
C SER A 122 -15.08 46.89 45.22
N GLY A 123 -13.85 47.17 45.68
CA GLY A 123 -13.02 46.18 46.36
C GLY A 123 -11.89 45.58 45.52
N ALA A 124 -11.62 46.14 44.34
CA ALA A 124 -10.43 45.80 43.53
C ALA A 124 -9.15 45.87 44.38
N SER A 125 -8.58 44.69 44.67
CA SER A 125 -7.45 44.49 45.58
C SER A 125 -6.31 43.74 44.89
N ASP A 126 -5.12 43.80 45.48
CA ASP A 126 -3.94 43.06 44.99
C ASP A 126 -3.50 43.41 43.55
N ASN A 127 -3.75 44.65 43.10
CA ASN A 127 -3.40 45.09 41.74
C ASN A 127 -2.08 45.90 41.69
N THR A 128 -1.28 45.69 40.66
CA THR A 128 -0.14 46.55 40.28
C THR A 128 -0.43 47.25 38.96
N ILE A 129 -0.70 48.55 39.00
CA ILE A 129 -1.11 49.39 37.86
C ILE A 129 -0.10 50.54 37.70
N ILE A 130 0.63 50.58 36.59
CA ILE A 130 1.68 51.56 36.34
C ILE A 130 1.60 52.07 34.90
N GLY A 131 1.23 53.32 34.71
CA GLY A 131 1.07 53.93 33.39
C GLY A 131 0.00 55.01 33.40
N GLU A 132 0.03 55.91 32.42
CA GLU A 132 -1.09 56.83 32.22
C GLU A 132 -2.30 56.06 31.71
N GLU A 133 -3.46 56.29 32.33
CA GLU A 133 -4.74 55.62 32.01
C GLU A 133 -4.72 54.06 32.09
N ALA A 134 -3.64 53.48 32.62
CA ALA A 134 -3.56 52.04 32.89
C ALA A 134 -4.69 51.61 33.83
N GLY A 135 -5.44 50.59 33.44
CA GLY A 135 -6.61 50.10 34.18
C GLY A 135 -7.65 51.19 34.51
N GLN A 136 -7.79 52.25 33.71
CA GLN A 136 -8.67 53.39 34.02
C GLN A 136 -10.11 52.94 34.33
N ALA A 137 -10.64 51.98 33.58
CA ALA A 137 -11.99 51.43 33.75
C ALA A 137 -12.09 50.23 34.71
N LEU A 138 -10.99 49.82 35.37
CA LEU A 138 -10.97 48.65 36.25
C LEU A 138 -11.97 48.78 37.39
N ILE A 139 -13.01 47.96 37.37
CA ILE A 139 -14.03 47.84 38.42
C ILE A 139 -13.95 46.41 38.97
N ASP A 140 -13.59 46.21 40.23
CA ASP A 140 -13.70 44.91 40.94
C ASP A 140 -12.93 43.74 40.31
N GLY A 141 -11.84 44.04 39.61
CA GLY A 141 -10.84 43.05 39.20
C GLY A 141 -9.71 43.02 40.22
N ASP A 142 -9.33 41.81 40.61
CA ASP A 142 -8.27 41.53 41.58
C ASP A 142 -7.07 40.87 40.89
N ASP A 143 -5.91 40.89 41.53
CA ASP A 143 -4.70 40.16 41.09
C ASP A 143 -4.22 40.54 39.68
N ASN A 144 -4.38 41.80 39.26
CA ASN A 144 -3.92 42.27 37.95
C ASN A 144 -2.57 42.99 37.99
N VAL A 145 -1.79 42.83 36.93
CA VAL A 145 -0.55 43.58 36.67
C VAL A 145 -0.69 44.32 35.35
N PHE A 146 -0.91 45.63 35.38
CA PHE A 146 -1.01 46.50 34.20
C PHE A 146 0.17 47.48 34.18
N ILE A 147 1.05 47.36 33.19
CA ILE A 147 2.25 48.19 33.08
C ILE A 147 2.39 48.71 31.64
N GLY A 148 2.19 50.00 31.45
CA GLY A 148 2.20 50.66 30.14
C GLY A 148 1.11 51.71 30.04
N GLU A 149 1.25 52.66 29.12
CA GLU A 149 0.15 53.56 28.80
C GLU A 149 -1.02 52.74 28.25
N ASP A 150 -2.23 53.01 28.77
CA ASP A 150 -3.47 52.33 28.38
C ASP A 150 -3.49 50.79 28.53
N ALA A 151 -2.55 50.21 29.28
CA ALA A 151 -2.56 48.79 29.59
C ALA A 151 -3.83 48.43 30.37
N GLY A 152 -4.65 47.53 29.83
CA GLY A 152 -5.93 47.14 30.41
C GLY A 152 -6.97 48.26 30.52
N TYR A 153 -6.86 49.35 29.73
CA TYR A 153 -7.70 50.55 29.81
C TYR A 153 -9.20 50.28 30.01
N ASN A 154 -9.81 49.39 29.20
CA ASN A 154 -11.24 49.06 29.27
C ASN A 154 -11.59 47.87 30.17
N THR A 155 -10.65 47.32 30.95
CA THR A 155 -10.90 46.12 31.76
C THR A 155 -11.98 46.41 32.79
N ILE A 156 -13.03 45.59 32.83
CA ILE A 156 -14.16 45.67 33.75
C ILE A 156 -14.26 44.32 34.45
N GLY A 157 -14.08 44.33 35.77
CA GLY A 157 -14.34 43.16 36.59
C GLY A 157 -15.81 42.99 36.95
N SER A 158 -16.10 42.08 37.89
CA SER A 158 -17.48 41.65 38.11
C SER A 158 -18.30 42.68 38.90
N ASN A 159 -19.31 43.26 38.27
CA ASN A 159 -20.38 43.97 38.97
C ASN A 159 -21.31 42.93 39.65
N GLY A 160 -20.85 42.30 40.73
CA GLY A 160 -21.69 41.51 41.64
C GLY A 160 -21.82 40.01 41.38
N GLY A 161 -20.72 39.24 41.49
CA GLY A 161 -20.81 37.84 41.99
C GLY A 161 -20.10 36.74 41.18
N SER A 162 -19.35 37.06 40.13
CA SER A 162 -18.48 36.09 39.45
C SER A 162 -17.02 36.52 39.66
N SER A 163 -16.34 35.91 40.63
CA SER A 163 -15.02 36.31 41.18
C SER A 163 -13.82 36.29 40.22
N LEU A 164 -14.04 36.13 38.91
CA LEU A 164 -12.97 36.01 37.92
C LEU A 164 -13.10 36.99 36.76
N GLN A 165 -14.18 37.77 36.61
CA GLN A 165 -14.24 38.71 35.47
C GLN A 165 -13.19 39.80 35.67
N GLY A 166 -12.38 40.07 34.64
CA GLY A 166 -11.37 41.13 34.69
C GLY A 166 -10.22 40.92 35.69
N SER A 167 -10.11 39.75 36.33
CA SER A 167 -9.06 39.41 37.31
C SER A 167 -7.94 38.57 36.68
N ASP A 168 -6.84 38.39 37.42
CA ASP A 168 -5.71 37.50 37.08
C ASP A 168 -5.04 37.84 35.73
N ASN A 169 -5.09 39.10 35.29
CA ASN A 169 -4.49 39.51 34.03
C ASN A 169 -3.12 40.15 34.24
N THR A 170 -2.13 39.79 33.41
CA THR A 170 -0.83 40.46 33.34
C THR A 170 -0.67 41.10 31.97
N PHE A 171 -0.77 42.43 31.90
CA PHE A 171 -0.60 43.23 30.68
C PHE A 171 0.61 44.15 30.82
N VAL A 172 1.61 43.96 29.96
CA VAL A 172 2.86 44.72 29.98
C VAL A 172 3.22 45.19 28.57
N GLY A 173 3.13 46.49 28.32
CA GLY A 173 3.32 47.12 27.01
C GLY A 173 2.33 48.27 26.80
N SER A 174 2.60 49.18 25.85
CA SER A 174 1.60 50.21 25.49
C SER A 174 0.37 49.51 24.93
N THR A 175 -0.81 49.88 25.42
CA THR A 175 -2.11 49.36 24.97
C THR A 175 -2.29 47.84 25.04
N ALA A 176 -1.44 47.12 25.81
CA ALA A 176 -1.60 45.69 26.02
C ALA A 176 -2.95 45.40 26.69
N GLY A 177 -3.76 44.54 26.06
CA GLY A 177 -5.13 44.24 26.52
C GLY A 177 -6.07 45.44 26.60
N ARG A 178 -5.85 46.51 25.81
CA ARG A 178 -6.62 47.77 25.91
C ARG A 178 -8.14 47.56 25.84
N SER A 179 -8.63 46.71 24.95
CA SER A 179 -10.06 46.42 24.74
C SER A 179 -10.59 45.29 25.63
N ASN A 180 -9.77 44.72 26.54
CA ASN A 180 -10.23 43.70 27.47
C ASN A 180 -11.38 44.26 28.28
N THR A 181 -12.51 43.55 28.31
CA THR A 181 -13.68 43.91 29.12
C THR A 181 -13.71 42.96 30.31
N THR A 182 -14.26 41.75 30.14
CA THR A 182 -14.42 40.77 31.24
C THR A 182 -13.46 39.59 31.17
N GLY A 183 -12.54 39.59 30.20
CA GLY A 183 -11.52 38.54 30.05
C GLY A 183 -10.59 38.45 31.25
N TYR A 184 -10.13 37.24 31.55
CA TYR A 184 -9.37 36.92 32.75
C TYR A 184 -8.31 35.85 32.55
N GLY A 185 -7.31 35.82 33.44
CA GLY A 185 -6.23 34.86 33.37
C GLY A 185 -5.39 34.99 32.11
N ASN A 186 -5.30 36.20 31.53
CA ASN A 186 -4.52 36.47 30.32
C ASN A 186 -3.13 37.00 30.65
N ALA A 187 -2.14 36.67 29.83
CA ALA A 187 -0.75 37.11 29.98
C ALA A 187 -0.25 37.76 28.68
N PHE A 188 -0.31 39.08 28.59
CA PHE A 188 0.07 39.87 27.42
C PHE A 188 1.34 40.69 27.68
N PHE A 189 2.37 40.46 26.87
CA PHE A 189 3.68 41.11 26.96
C PHE A 189 4.11 41.61 25.59
N GLY A 190 4.08 42.91 25.36
CA GLY A 190 4.40 43.55 24.07
C GLY A 190 3.50 44.75 23.80
N ASP A 191 3.94 45.62 22.89
CA ASP A 191 3.09 46.69 22.37
C ASP A 191 1.89 46.06 21.64
N GLU A 192 0.68 46.55 21.91
CA GLU A 192 -0.58 46.04 21.33
C GLU A 192 -0.85 44.52 21.55
N ALA A 193 -0.13 43.86 22.46
CA ALA A 193 -0.34 42.44 22.74
C ALA A 193 -1.77 42.22 23.27
N GLY A 194 -2.55 41.41 22.56
CA GLY A 194 -3.96 41.16 22.89
C GLY A 194 -4.87 42.40 22.87
N TYR A 195 -4.52 43.45 22.10
CA TYR A 195 -5.22 44.74 22.06
C TYR A 195 -6.75 44.60 21.99
N ASP A 196 -7.28 43.80 21.06
CA ASP A 196 -8.71 43.59 20.82
C ASP A 196 -9.29 42.33 21.49
N ASN A 197 -8.60 41.77 22.50
CA ASN A 197 -9.23 40.77 23.38
C ASN A 197 -10.37 41.45 24.15
N THR A 198 -11.61 40.98 24.06
CA THR A 198 -12.79 41.53 24.75
C THR A 198 -13.21 40.68 25.95
N THR A 199 -13.57 39.42 25.73
CA THR A 199 -13.98 38.47 26.79
C THR A 199 -13.14 37.20 26.82
N GLY A 200 -12.15 37.11 25.93
CA GLY A 200 -11.23 35.97 25.85
C GLY A 200 -10.45 35.78 27.15
N LYS A 201 -10.15 34.50 27.45
CA LYS A 201 -9.57 34.07 28.73
C LYS A 201 -8.49 33.01 28.54
N TRP A 202 -7.57 32.95 29.49
CA TRP A 202 -6.45 31.99 29.48
C TRP A 202 -5.59 32.08 28.22
N ASN A 203 -5.43 33.28 27.66
CA ASN A 203 -4.57 33.52 26.51
C ASN A 203 -3.20 34.03 26.96
N THR A 204 -2.15 33.55 26.31
CA THR A 204 -0.79 34.08 26.45
C THR A 204 -0.40 34.73 25.13
N ALA A 205 0.01 36.00 25.15
CA ALA A 205 0.51 36.71 23.98
C ALA A 205 1.83 37.40 24.33
N ILE A 206 2.93 37.02 23.67
CA ILE A 206 4.27 37.56 23.93
C ILE A 206 4.87 38.02 22.60
N GLY A 207 5.01 39.32 22.43
CA GLY A 207 5.51 39.96 21.22
C GLY A 207 4.65 41.16 20.83
N ASP A 208 5.24 42.06 20.05
CA ASP A 208 4.55 43.19 19.43
C ASP A 208 3.42 42.70 18.49
N SER A 209 2.22 43.25 18.69
CA SER A 209 0.95 42.85 18.06
C SER A 209 0.63 41.34 18.13
N ALA A 210 1.18 40.60 19.10
CA ALA A 210 0.86 39.19 19.29
C ALA A 210 -0.61 39.04 19.74
N GLY A 211 -1.39 38.22 19.03
CA GLY A 211 -2.81 37.99 19.33
C GLY A 211 -3.68 39.24 19.30
N ILE A 212 -3.31 40.27 18.51
CA ILE A 212 -3.97 41.58 18.51
C ILE A 212 -5.50 41.47 18.36
N ASP A 213 -6.00 40.70 17.37
CA ASP A 213 -7.44 40.51 17.12
C ASP A 213 -7.96 39.17 17.70
N ASN A 214 -7.65 38.84 18.96
CA ASN A 214 -8.13 37.58 19.56
C ASN A 214 -9.63 37.62 19.95
N GLY A 215 -10.22 38.80 20.16
CA GLY A 215 -11.65 38.97 20.45
C GLY A 215 -12.11 38.17 21.67
N VAL A 216 -12.81 37.06 21.45
CA VAL A 216 -13.34 36.18 22.50
C VAL A 216 -12.62 34.83 22.61
N GLY A 217 -11.58 34.60 21.80
CA GLY A 217 -10.85 33.33 21.76
C GLY A 217 -10.27 32.96 23.13
N TRP A 218 -10.22 31.66 23.45
CA TRP A 218 -9.71 31.17 24.74
C TRP A 218 -8.65 30.07 24.59
N GLN A 219 -7.77 29.97 25.59
CA GLN A 219 -6.67 28.99 25.63
C GLN A 219 -5.67 29.08 24.48
N ASN A 220 -5.42 30.28 23.96
CA ASN A 220 -4.41 30.47 22.92
C ASN A 220 -3.02 30.81 23.50
N THR A 221 -1.97 30.35 22.84
CA THR A 221 -0.57 30.71 23.12
C THR A 221 0.04 31.33 21.87
N PHE A 222 0.34 32.62 21.90
CA PHE A 222 0.96 33.39 20.84
C PHE A 222 2.34 33.89 21.30
N VAL A 223 3.41 33.47 20.63
CA VAL A 223 4.78 33.88 20.99
C VAL A 223 5.54 34.29 19.73
N GLY A 224 5.79 35.59 19.57
CA GLY A 224 6.46 36.19 18.43
C GLY A 224 5.73 37.43 17.92
N HIS A 225 6.45 38.30 17.22
CA HIS A 225 5.86 39.48 16.57
C HIS A 225 4.76 39.08 15.57
N GLY A 226 3.55 39.63 15.74
CA GLY A 226 2.38 39.32 14.92
C GLY A 226 1.95 37.85 14.94
N ALA A 227 2.34 37.06 15.94
CA ALA A 227 1.87 35.68 16.07
C ALA A 227 0.37 35.68 16.36
N GLY A 228 -0.40 34.92 15.57
CA GLY A 228 -1.86 34.81 15.72
C GLY A 228 -2.63 36.13 15.61
N CYS A 229 -2.11 37.14 14.89
CA CYS A 229 -2.68 38.49 14.90
C CYS A 229 -4.16 38.56 14.46
N ALA A 230 -4.63 37.66 13.59
CA ALA A 230 -6.03 37.62 13.13
C ALA A 230 -6.82 36.41 13.67
N THR A 231 -6.69 36.10 14.97
CA THR A 231 -7.29 34.89 15.61
C THR A 231 -8.62 35.10 16.33
N GLU A 232 -9.48 35.93 15.77
CA GLU A 232 -10.78 36.24 16.37
C GLU A 232 -11.63 34.96 16.46
N HIS A 233 -12.22 34.64 17.62
CA HIS A 233 -12.97 33.39 17.89
C HIS A 233 -12.18 32.06 17.81
N GLY A 234 -10.89 32.08 17.46
CA GLY A 234 -10.10 30.86 17.43
C GLY A 234 -9.73 30.43 18.84
N ASP A 235 -9.90 29.14 19.14
CA ASP A 235 -9.67 28.56 20.45
C ASP A 235 -8.56 27.51 20.41
N GLN A 236 -7.84 27.39 21.53
CA GLN A 236 -6.86 26.31 21.77
C GLN A 236 -5.73 26.27 20.74
N ASN A 237 -5.31 27.42 20.23
CA ASN A 237 -4.24 27.54 19.24
C ASN A 237 -2.87 27.75 19.92
N THR A 238 -1.82 27.17 19.35
CA THR A 238 -0.44 27.40 19.75
C THR A 238 0.35 27.92 18.56
N MET A 239 0.70 29.20 18.56
CA MET A 239 1.43 29.88 17.49
C MET A 239 2.75 30.42 18.02
N ILE A 240 3.87 29.82 17.63
CA ILE A 240 5.20 30.18 18.11
C ILE A 240 6.10 30.50 16.90
N GLY A 241 6.50 31.75 16.79
CA GLY A 241 7.28 32.29 15.67
C GLY A 241 6.66 33.58 15.13
N ALA A 242 7.48 34.44 14.54
CA ALA A 242 6.97 35.68 13.94
C ALA A 242 5.97 35.35 12.82
N TYR A 243 4.77 35.95 12.87
CA TYR A 243 3.65 35.71 11.97
C TYR A 243 3.16 34.25 11.87
N ALA A 244 3.46 33.39 12.84
CA ALA A 244 2.83 32.06 12.90
C ALA A 244 1.31 32.23 13.03
N GLY A 245 0.53 31.59 12.16
CA GLY A 245 -0.93 31.73 12.13
C GLY A 245 -1.45 33.15 11.90
N GLY A 246 -0.72 33.98 11.14
CA GLY A 246 -1.06 35.41 10.98
C GLY A 246 -2.48 35.71 10.44
N ASP A 247 -3.05 34.86 9.58
CA ASP A 247 -4.40 35.04 9.01
C ASP A 247 -5.49 34.18 9.71
N ASN A 248 -5.13 33.50 10.82
CA ASN A 248 -5.87 32.39 11.44
C ASN A 248 -7.26 32.77 11.98
N ASN A 249 -8.29 32.74 11.13
CA ASN A 249 -9.68 33.18 11.43
C ASN A 249 -10.06 34.59 10.99
N ARG A 250 -9.40 35.16 9.98
CA ARG A 250 -9.82 36.48 9.46
C ARG A 250 -11.24 36.53 8.90
N THR A 251 -11.90 35.40 8.65
CA THR A 251 -13.33 35.39 8.27
C THR A 251 -14.26 35.62 9.45
N ASN A 252 -13.72 35.69 10.68
CA ASN A 252 -14.43 35.92 11.92
C ASN A 252 -15.53 34.87 12.18
N ASN A 253 -15.21 33.60 11.91
CA ASN A 253 -16.13 32.49 12.09
C ASN A 253 -16.06 31.97 13.53
N THR A 254 -17.21 31.79 14.19
CA THR A 254 -17.27 31.41 15.61
C THR A 254 -16.94 29.95 15.94
N SER A 255 -16.58 29.13 14.95
CA SER A 255 -16.42 27.67 15.12
C SER A 255 -15.21 27.06 14.39
N ASN A 256 -14.45 27.90 13.70
CA ASN A 256 -13.35 27.49 12.83
C ASN A 256 -12.00 27.93 13.42
N ALA A 257 -10.90 27.58 12.73
CA ALA A 257 -9.54 27.98 13.11
C ALA A 257 -9.11 27.55 14.53
N ASN A 258 -9.65 26.42 15.00
CA ASN A 258 -9.46 25.90 16.34
C ASN A 258 -8.40 24.81 16.39
N ARG A 259 -7.72 24.67 17.55
CA ARG A 259 -6.81 23.55 17.85
C ARG A 259 -5.66 23.42 16.85
N ASN A 260 -5.14 24.54 16.35
CA ASN A 260 -3.98 24.55 15.47
C ASN A 260 -2.68 24.73 16.25
N THR A 261 -1.63 24.03 15.86
CA THR A 261 -0.27 24.17 16.43
C THR A 261 0.71 24.54 15.32
N TYR A 262 1.18 25.78 15.31
CA TYR A 262 2.14 26.30 14.35
C TYR A 262 3.44 26.73 15.04
N LEU A 263 4.55 26.14 14.60
CA LEU A 263 5.89 26.41 15.13
C LEU A 263 6.86 26.78 14.00
N GLY A 264 7.24 28.05 13.94
CA GLY A 264 8.16 28.61 12.95
C GLY A 264 7.71 29.97 12.43
N ASN A 265 8.60 30.69 11.77
CA ASN A 265 8.25 31.96 11.13
C ASN A 265 7.26 31.72 9.97
N SER A 266 6.15 32.45 9.97
CA SER A 266 5.09 32.37 8.95
C SER A 266 4.50 30.96 8.75
N THR A 267 4.60 30.07 9.75
CA THR A 267 4.00 28.75 9.69
C THR A 267 2.48 28.85 9.77
N GLY A 268 1.77 28.19 8.86
CA GLY A 268 0.30 28.24 8.78
C GLY A 268 -0.27 29.64 8.61
N PHE A 269 0.51 30.57 8.03
CA PHE A 269 0.14 31.98 7.89
C PHE A 269 -1.20 32.13 7.17
N SER A 270 -1.42 31.35 6.11
CA SER A 270 -2.61 31.46 5.27
C SER A 270 -3.89 30.83 5.85
N ASN A 271 -3.85 30.23 7.04
CA ASN A 271 -5.04 29.63 7.63
C ASN A 271 -6.12 30.68 7.82
N ARG A 272 -7.36 30.48 7.35
CA ARG A 272 -8.50 31.33 7.72
C ARG A 272 -9.62 30.57 8.40
N GLU A 273 -9.74 29.27 8.18
CA GLU A 273 -10.88 28.49 8.72
C GLU A 273 -10.48 27.09 9.17
N GLY A 274 -9.28 26.64 8.78
CA GLY A 274 -8.78 25.31 9.03
C GLY A 274 -8.58 25.00 10.51
N SER A 275 -9.05 23.84 10.96
CA SER A 275 -8.91 23.40 12.36
C SER A 275 -8.08 22.12 12.48
N ASP A 276 -7.57 21.84 13.67
CA ASP A 276 -6.87 20.60 14.00
C ASP A 276 -5.59 20.38 13.18
N ASN A 277 -4.88 21.46 12.83
CA ASN A 277 -3.66 21.38 12.05
C ASN A 277 -2.39 21.41 12.90
N VAL A 278 -1.34 20.75 12.42
CA VAL A 278 0.01 20.80 13.00
C VAL A 278 1.00 21.23 11.91
N GLY A 279 1.58 22.41 12.07
CA GLY A 279 2.57 23.00 11.19
C GLY A 279 3.90 23.21 11.89
N ILE A 280 5.01 22.75 11.30
CA ILE A 280 6.35 22.95 11.87
C ILE A 280 7.36 23.30 10.78
N GLY A 281 8.07 24.41 10.94
CA GLY A 281 9.14 24.87 10.05
C GLY A 281 8.85 26.23 9.45
N ALA A 282 9.91 27.00 9.17
CA ALA A 282 9.78 28.33 8.58
C ALA A 282 9.12 28.28 7.20
N GLY A 283 8.04 29.04 7.02
CA GLY A 283 7.25 29.08 5.80
C GLY A 283 6.52 27.78 5.46
N ALA A 284 6.39 26.84 6.41
CA ALA A 284 5.53 25.67 6.23
C ALA A 284 4.08 26.12 6.26
N ASP A 285 3.40 26.03 5.12
CA ASP A 285 2.02 26.49 4.92
C ASP A 285 1.28 25.53 3.98
N PHE A 286 -0.02 25.75 3.79
CA PHE A 286 -0.87 24.96 2.92
C PHE A 286 -1.43 25.78 1.75
N GLY A 287 -1.97 25.10 0.73
CA GLY A 287 -2.35 25.73 -0.54
C GLY A 287 -3.69 26.47 -0.54
N ASN A 288 -4.44 26.45 0.58
CA ASN A 288 -5.76 27.08 0.66
C ASN A 288 -6.15 27.41 2.11
N THR A 289 -7.06 28.34 2.31
CA THR A 289 -7.34 28.96 3.62
C THR A 289 -8.19 28.13 4.59
N ASN A 290 -8.62 26.91 4.25
CA ASN A 290 -9.59 26.13 5.05
C ASN A 290 -9.21 24.65 5.28
N ARG A 291 -7.91 24.32 5.18
CA ARG A 291 -7.42 22.95 5.38
C ARG A 291 -7.49 22.54 6.83
N SER A 292 -8.02 21.36 7.12
CA SER A 292 -8.22 20.85 8.48
C SER A 292 -7.65 19.45 8.65
N ARG A 293 -7.27 19.10 9.88
CA ARG A 293 -6.73 17.79 10.25
C ARG A 293 -5.45 17.44 9.46
N CYS A 294 -4.62 18.45 9.21
CA CYS A 294 -3.40 18.31 8.42
C CYS A 294 -2.15 18.30 9.30
N ILE A 295 -1.14 17.55 8.88
CA ILE A 295 0.23 17.62 9.41
C ILE A 295 1.13 18.11 8.27
N PHE A 296 1.82 19.24 8.47
CA PHE A 296 2.76 19.80 7.50
C PHE A 296 4.06 20.19 8.19
N ILE A 297 5.10 19.41 7.96
CA ILE A 297 6.39 19.54 8.65
C ILE A 297 7.50 19.67 7.63
N GLY A 298 8.33 20.70 7.75
CA GLY A 298 9.37 21.01 6.77
C GLY A 298 8.90 22.04 5.75
N GLY A 299 9.82 22.91 5.33
CA GLY A 299 9.52 24.02 4.45
C GLY A 299 10.72 24.42 3.59
N THR A 300 10.48 24.87 2.37
CA THR A 300 10.55 26.30 1.99
C THR A 300 10.48 26.45 0.47
N GLY A 301 9.65 27.40 0.05
CA GLY A 301 9.59 27.94 -1.30
C GLY A 301 8.88 29.30 -1.35
N TYR A 302 9.15 30.19 -0.39
CA TYR A 302 8.74 31.61 -0.35
C TYR A 302 7.23 31.92 -0.37
N ALA A 303 6.62 32.04 0.81
CA ALA A 303 5.50 32.93 1.04
C ALA A 303 5.95 34.12 1.90
N THR A 304 6.76 35.02 1.33
CA THR A 304 6.91 36.36 1.94
C THR A 304 5.65 37.16 1.64
N HIS A 305 4.87 37.45 2.67
CA HIS A 305 3.85 38.50 2.73
C HIS A 305 2.80 38.50 1.60
N GLY A 306 1.69 37.80 1.82
CA GLY A 306 0.40 38.16 1.22
C GLY A 306 0.26 38.02 -0.30
N GLN A 307 1.22 37.43 -1.00
CA GLN A 307 1.04 37.04 -2.39
C GLN A 307 0.55 35.60 -2.47
N TRP A 308 -0.76 35.46 -2.64
CA TRP A 308 -1.41 34.28 -3.19
C TRP A 308 -0.89 34.09 -4.63
N SER A 309 0.27 33.47 -4.80
CA SER A 309 0.65 32.94 -6.11
C SER A 309 -0.12 31.64 -6.30
N GLY A 310 -1.03 31.63 -7.28
CA GLY A 310 -2.02 30.57 -7.50
C GLY A 310 -1.50 29.14 -7.68
N ASP A 311 -0.17 28.93 -7.74
CA ASP A 311 0.51 27.63 -7.79
C ASP A 311 1.81 27.66 -6.95
N GLY A 312 1.82 28.42 -5.83
CA GLY A 312 2.97 28.56 -4.95
C GLY A 312 3.15 27.33 -4.07
N PHE A 313 4.38 26.82 -4.00
CA PHE A 313 4.77 25.63 -3.24
C PHE A 313 4.07 25.57 -1.86
N HIS A 314 3.14 24.63 -1.71
CA HIS A 314 2.43 24.37 -0.45
C HIS A 314 2.76 22.98 0.08
N SER A 315 2.79 22.83 1.41
CA SER A 315 3.08 21.54 2.00
C SER A 315 1.89 20.59 1.88
N VAL A 316 0.67 21.11 2.05
CA VAL A 316 -0.58 20.35 1.98
C VAL A 316 -1.66 21.14 1.24
N ASN A 317 -2.46 20.49 0.40
CA ASN A 317 -3.63 21.09 -0.26
C ASN A 317 -4.86 20.16 -0.25
N ALA A 318 -4.98 19.36 0.81
CA ALA A 318 -6.11 18.51 1.12
C ALA A 318 -6.52 18.67 2.59
N ASN A 319 -7.67 18.12 2.97
CA ASN A 319 -7.95 17.83 4.38
C ASN A 319 -7.40 16.46 4.74
N ASP A 320 -7.23 16.18 6.04
CA ASP A 320 -6.87 14.84 6.52
C ASP A 320 -5.53 14.33 5.95
N ALA A 321 -4.60 15.22 5.62
CA ALA A 321 -3.38 14.90 4.89
C ALA A 321 -2.12 15.13 5.73
N THR A 322 -1.09 14.33 5.47
CA THR A 322 0.23 14.45 6.11
C THR A 322 1.30 14.70 5.07
N SER A 323 2.06 15.78 5.21
CA SER A 323 3.22 16.12 4.40
C SER A 323 4.42 16.39 5.30
N ILE A 324 5.51 15.64 5.11
CA ILE A 324 6.71 15.77 5.93
C ILE A 324 7.96 15.82 5.05
N GLY A 325 8.61 16.98 5.03
CA GLY A 325 9.98 17.19 4.63
C GLY A 325 10.18 18.45 3.79
N TYR A 326 11.39 18.66 3.27
CA TYR A 326 11.70 19.87 2.52
C TYR A 326 11.13 19.79 1.11
N GLN A 327 10.40 20.84 0.75
CA GLN A 327 9.65 20.91 -0.49
C GLN A 327 8.77 19.67 -0.75
N ALA A 328 8.12 19.19 0.32
CA ALA A 328 7.15 18.12 0.33
C ALA A 328 5.72 18.63 0.05
N GLN A 329 4.99 18.07 -0.91
CA GLN A 329 3.62 18.45 -1.26
C GLN A 329 2.66 17.26 -1.16
N THR A 330 1.49 17.47 -0.54
CA THR A 330 0.43 16.44 -0.39
C THR A 330 -0.95 17.07 -0.61
N ASP A 331 -1.56 16.77 -1.75
CA ASP A 331 -2.84 17.33 -2.20
C ASP A 331 -3.98 16.31 -2.16
N GLY A 332 -3.66 15.02 -2.07
CA GLY A 332 -4.65 13.96 -1.93
C GLY A 332 -5.30 13.96 -0.56
N GLN A 333 -6.64 13.90 -0.49
CA GLN A 333 -7.34 13.73 0.78
C GLN A 333 -6.96 12.37 1.39
N TYR A 334 -6.69 12.32 2.70
CA TYR A 334 -6.14 11.12 3.36
C TYR A 334 -4.75 10.70 2.83
N GLY A 335 -4.06 11.59 2.12
CA GLY A 335 -2.74 11.36 1.56
C GLY A 335 -1.63 11.42 2.60
N ILE A 336 -0.58 10.61 2.39
CA ILE A 336 0.63 10.61 3.21
C ILE A 336 1.85 10.82 2.31
N GLY A 337 2.42 12.02 2.34
CA GLY A 337 3.69 12.39 1.71
C GLY A 337 4.81 12.50 2.74
N ILE A 338 5.91 11.75 2.59
CA ILE A 338 7.06 11.82 3.51
C ILE A 338 8.39 11.74 2.75
N GLY A 339 9.28 12.72 2.89
CA GLY A 339 10.56 12.77 2.19
C GLY A 339 10.94 14.17 1.65
N HIS A 340 11.74 14.25 0.60
CA HIS A 340 12.26 15.54 0.10
C HIS A 340 11.90 15.69 -1.37
N TYR A 341 11.37 16.83 -1.79
CA TYR A 341 10.82 17.04 -3.14
C TYR A 341 9.72 16.05 -3.54
N MET A 342 8.96 15.48 -2.59
CA MET A 342 7.88 14.57 -2.99
C MET A 342 6.62 15.33 -3.34
N ASP A 343 5.93 14.84 -4.36
CA ASP A 343 4.64 15.33 -4.83
C ASP A 343 3.63 14.19 -4.74
N GLN A 344 2.55 14.39 -3.98
CA GLN A 344 1.53 13.38 -3.73
C GLN A 344 0.16 14.02 -3.98
N HIS A 345 -0.57 13.60 -5.00
CA HIS A 345 -1.87 14.19 -5.38
C HIS A 345 -3.05 13.20 -5.33
N GLY A 346 -2.82 11.89 -5.43
CA GLY A 346 -3.87 10.86 -5.37
C GLY A 346 -4.55 10.73 -3.99
N VAL A 347 -5.86 10.52 -3.98
CA VAL A 347 -6.66 10.34 -2.76
C VAL A 347 -6.35 9.00 -2.09
N GLN A 348 -6.29 8.98 -0.75
CA GLN A 348 -5.98 7.78 0.05
C GLN A 348 -4.70 7.05 -0.38
N SER A 349 -3.69 7.80 -0.83
CA SER A 349 -2.44 7.24 -1.33
C SER A 349 -1.23 7.67 -0.50
N VAL A 350 -0.14 6.92 -0.64
CA VAL A 350 1.10 7.08 0.12
C VAL A 350 2.25 7.33 -0.85
N SER A 351 3.03 8.38 -0.62
CA SER A 351 4.26 8.69 -1.37
C SER A 351 5.39 8.93 -0.39
N MET A 352 6.42 8.07 -0.41
CA MET A 352 7.52 8.12 0.54
C MET A 352 8.88 8.07 -0.14
N GLY A 353 9.71 9.08 0.12
CA GLY A 353 11.14 9.16 -0.19
C GLY A 353 11.54 10.40 -0.99
N TYR A 354 12.58 10.30 -1.82
CA TYR A 354 13.16 11.46 -2.49
C TYR A 354 12.58 11.65 -3.90
N SER A 355 12.03 12.83 -4.20
CA SER A 355 11.57 13.19 -5.55
C SER A 355 10.53 12.21 -6.13
N THR A 356 9.67 11.63 -5.29
CA THR A 356 8.60 10.73 -5.72
C THR A 356 7.40 11.54 -6.20
N ASN A 357 6.73 11.11 -7.27
CA ASN A 357 5.52 11.74 -7.80
C ASN A 357 4.37 10.71 -7.86
N THR A 358 3.27 11.01 -7.19
CA THR A 358 2.01 10.28 -7.26
C THR A 358 0.95 11.23 -7.80
N GLU A 359 0.56 11.05 -9.05
CA GLU A 359 -0.35 11.96 -9.76
C GLU A 359 -1.76 11.94 -9.16
N ALA A 360 -2.58 12.91 -9.56
CA ALA A 360 -3.95 13.06 -9.04
C ALA A 360 -4.88 11.89 -9.41
N ALA A 361 -4.52 11.10 -10.43
CA ALA A 361 -5.27 9.90 -10.81
C ALA A 361 -4.78 8.63 -10.09
N ALA A 362 -3.72 8.71 -9.29
CA ALA A 362 -3.14 7.57 -8.56
C ALA A 362 -3.79 7.37 -7.19
N ASP A 363 -5.12 7.26 -7.17
CA ASP A 363 -5.89 7.01 -5.95
C ASP A 363 -5.61 5.62 -5.37
N TYR A 364 -5.74 5.46 -4.04
CA TYR A 364 -5.55 4.18 -3.33
C TYR A 364 -4.16 3.52 -3.54
N SER A 365 -3.16 4.31 -3.92
CA SER A 365 -1.87 3.81 -4.40
C SER A 365 -0.74 3.98 -3.37
N VAL A 366 0.36 3.24 -3.55
CA VAL A 366 1.52 3.28 -2.66
C VAL A 366 2.80 3.39 -3.46
N LEU A 367 3.53 4.49 -3.28
CA LEU A 367 4.84 4.75 -3.83
C LEU A 367 5.88 4.86 -2.71
N ILE A 368 6.90 4.00 -2.72
CA ILE A 368 8.00 4.05 -1.75
C ILE A 368 9.32 3.89 -2.49
N GLY A 369 10.19 4.89 -2.39
CA GLY A 369 11.51 4.85 -3.01
C GLY A 369 12.06 6.23 -3.36
N ALA A 370 12.80 6.33 -4.45
CA ALA A 370 13.33 7.61 -4.93
C ALA A 370 13.07 7.73 -6.42
N THR A 371 12.70 8.94 -6.87
CA THR A 371 12.41 9.28 -8.26
C THR A 371 11.33 8.38 -8.89
N GLY A 372 10.43 7.84 -8.08
CA GLY A 372 9.35 6.97 -8.53
C GLY A 372 8.15 7.76 -9.05
N TYR A 373 7.33 7.12 -9.87
CA TYR A 373 6.19 7.72 -10.56
C TYR A 373 4.98 6.78 -10.58
N LEU A 374 3.81 7.25 -10.15
CA LEU A 374 2.52 6.56 -10.27
C LEU A 374 1.49 7.51 -10.91
N ASP A 375 0.79 7.07 -11.95
CA ASP A 375 -0.27 7.87 -12.60
C ASP A 375 -1.65 7.20 -12.71
N LYS A 376 -1.82 6.01 -12.12
CA LYS A 376 -3.08 5.24 -12.10
C LYS A 376 -3.46 4.73 -10.72
N GLU A 377 -4.76 4.47 -10.53
CA GLU A 377 -5.35 3.99 -9.29
C GLU A 377 -5.02 2.53 -8.95
N TYR A 378 -5.07 2.21 -7.66
CA TYR A 378 -4.76 0.88 -7.10
C TYR A 378 -3.38 0.36 -7.48
N THR A 379 -2.37 1.24 -7.55
CA THR A 379 -1.01 0.88 -7.95
C THR A 379 -0.04 0.80 -6.78
N VAL A 380 1.01 0.00 -6.95
CA VAL A 380 2.10 -0.12 -5.98
C VAL A 380 3.44 0.01 -6.69
N GLY A 381 4.24 1.00 -6.33
CA GLY A 381 5.61 1.18 -6.79
C GLY A 381 6.60 1.15 -5.63
N LEU A 382 7.50 0.17 -5.61
CA LEU A 382 8.50 0.00 -4.55
C LEU A 382 9.92 -0.09 -5.14
N GLY A 383 10.71 0.98 -5.03
CA GLY A 383 12.10 0.99 -5.49
C GLY A 383 12.60 2.34 -6.03
N TYR A 384 13.85 2.37 -6.48
CA TYR A 384 14.42 3.52 -7.18
C TYR A 384 13.89 3.58 -8.62
N ALA A 385 13.37 4.73 -9.06
CA ALA A 385 12.89 4.97 -10.42
C ALA A 385 11.85 3.95 -10.91
N THR A 386 10.92 3.53 -10.05
CA THR A 386 9.76 2.73 -10.47
C THR A 386 8.75 3.61 -11.21
N SER A 387 8.15 3.10 -12.29
CA SER A 387 7.08 3.78 -13.03
C SER A 387 5.89 2.85 -13.20
N VAL A 388 4.71 3.22 -12.71
CA VAL A 388 3.47 2.42 -12.84
C VAL A 388 2.36 3.26 -13.45
N SER A 389 1.99 2.87 -14.66
CA SER A 389 0.96 3.52 -15.50
C SER A 389 -0.16 2.59 -15.93
N GLY A 390 -0.18 1.36 -15.40
CA GLY A 390 -1.31 0.44 -15.49
C GLY A 390 -2.16 0.49 -14.23
N VAL A 391 -3.48 0.41 -14.37
CA VAL A 391 -4.44 0.29 -13.26
C VAL A 391 -4.23 -1.06 -12.54
N ASN A 392 -4.50 -1.15 -11.23
CA ASN A 392 -4.40 -2.39 -10.45
C ASN A 392 -3.02 -3.09 -10.53
N SER A 393 -1.94 -2.32 -10.68
CA SER A 393 -0.62 -2.85 -11.06
C SER A 393 0.45 -2.70 -10.00
N ILE A 394 1.47 -3.56 -10.07
CA ILE A 394 2.55 -3.63 -9.07
C ILE A 394 3.91 -3.59 -9.77
N ALA A 395 4.78 -2.67 -9.36
CA ALA A 395 6.20 -2.64 -9.69
C ALA A 395 7.06 -2.72 -8.42
N VAL A 396 7.93 -3.72 -8.35
CA VAL A 396 8.90 -3.89 -7.26
C VAL A 396 10.30 -4.04 -7.84
N GLY A 397 11.26 -3.27 -7.34
CA GLY A 397 12.64 -3.26 -7.81
C GLY A 397 13.04 -1.94 -8.45
N ALA A 398 14.35 -1.72 -8.61
CA ALA A 398 14.84 -0.49 -9.21
C ALA A 398 14.68 -0.50 -10.74
N ASN A 399 14.26 0.63 -11.31
CA ASN A 399 13.96 0.80 -12.73
C ASN A 399 12.85 -0.14 -13.26
N SER A 400 11.97 -0.63 -12.38
CA SER A 400 10.84 -1.46 -12.79
C SER A 400 9.76 -0.59 -13.44
N ILE A 401 9.25 -1.01 -14.60
CA ILE A 401 8.26 -0.25 -15.37
C ILE A 401 7.02 -1.11 -15.63
N VAL A 402 5.83 -0.56 -15.38
CA VAL A 402 4.56 -1.20 -15.66
C VAL A 402 3.68 -0.25 -16.44
N GLN A 403 3.33 -0.58 -17.68
CA GLN A 403 2.40 0.21 -18.52
C GLN A 403 1.03 -0.46 -18.70
N ASN A 404 0.95 -1.75 -18.41
CA ASN A 404 -0.19 -2.60 -18.70
C ASN A 404 -1.08 -2.74 -17.45
N ASP A 405 -2.40 -2.73 -17.60
CA ASP A 405 -3.30 -2.90 -16.45
C ASP A 405 -3.25 -4.33 -15.90
N GLY A 406 -3.39 -4.45 -14.57
CA GLY A 406 -3.34 -5.71 -13.83
C GLY A 406 -1.95 -6.37 -13.82
N ALA A 407 -0.90 -5.67 -14.24
CA ALA A 407 0.42 -6.24 -14.41
C ALA A 407 1.19 -6.34 -13.09
N ILE A 408 2.01 -7.39 -12.96
CA ILE A 408 2.88 -7.61 -11.80
C ILE A 408 4.33 -7.72 -12.29
N VAL A 409 5.14 -6.73 -11.94
CA VAL A 409 6.55 -6.64 -12.36
C VAL A 409 7.45 -6.62 -11.13
N MET A 410 8.37 -7.58 -11.03
CA MET A 410 9.28 -7.73 -9.90
C MET A 410 10.71 -8.03 -10.35
N GLY A 411 11.66 -7.16 -10.01
CA GLY A 411 13.08 -7.33 -10.30
C GLY A 411 13.74 -6.06 -10.85
N TYR A 412 15.06 -5.97 -10.75
CA TYR A 412 15.79 -4.82 -11.29
C TYR A 412 15.60 -4.73 -12.81
N GLY A 413 15.11 -3.60 -13.30
CA GLY A 413 14.87 -3.34 -14.73
C GLY A 413 13.83 -4.24 -15.37
N ALA A 414 12.99 -4.93 -14.59
CA ALA A 414 11.90 -5.72 -15.13
C ALA A 414 10.81 -4.80 -15.70
N THR A 415 10.15 -5.22 -16.78
CA THR A 415 9.21 -4.39 -17.52
C THR A 415 7.96 -5.12 -17.94
N SER A 416 6.85 -4.39 -17.93
CA SER A 416 5.63 -4.71 -18.64
C SER A 416 5.37 -3.58 -19.61
N THR A 417 6.09 -3.60 -20.74
CA THR A 417 6.09 -2.52 -21.73
C THR A 417 5.95 -3.11 -23.13
N ASP A 418 4.95 -2.66 -23.89
CA ASP A 418 4.88 -2.92 -25.32
C ASP A 418 4.92 -1.60 -26.11
N PRO A 419 6.03 -1.30 -26.82
CA PRO A 419 6.13 -0.15 -27.73
C PRO A 419 5.20 -0.22 -28.95
N SER A 420 4.48 -1.32 -29.15
CA SER A 420 3.77 -1.68 -30.38
C SER A 420 2.36 -2.25 -30.21
N ALA A 421 1.85 -2.51 -29.00
CA ALA A 421 0.54 -3.12 -28.78
C ALA A 421 -0.52 -2.20 -28.16
N LEU A 422 -1.77 -2.53 -28.47
CA LEU A 422 -2.99 -2.06 -27.82
C LEU A 422 -3.07 -2.71 -26.42
N ASP A 423 -2.81 -1.94 -25.36
CA ASP A 423 -3.08 -2.20 -23.94
C ASP A 423 -3.19 -3.68 -23.50
N PRO A 424 -2.06 -4.43 -23.45
CA PRO A 424 -2.06 -5.78 -22.90
C PRO A 424 -2.51 -5.78 -21.43
N LEU A 425 -3.20 -6.84 -20.99
CA LEU A 425 -3.72 -6.93 -19.60
C LEU A 425 -3.19 -8.16 -18.84
N ASN A 426 -3.11 -8.06 -17.52
CA ASN A 426 -2.90 -9.16 -16.56
C ASN A 426 -1.62 -9.99 -16.76
N ASN A 427 -0.51 -9.37 -17.17
CA ASN A 427 0.76 -10.05 -17.38
C ASN A 427 1.70 -9.96 -16.17
N ILE A 428 2.69 -10.86 -16.12
CA ILE A 428 3.58 -11.02 -14.97
C ILE A 428 5.04 -11.14 -15.41
N ALA A 429 5.91 -10.22 -15.00
CA ALA A 429 7.36 -10.31 -15.21
C ALA A 429 8.10 -10.43 -13.87
N ILE A 430 8.86 -11.51 -13.66
CA ILE A 430 9.62 -11.75 -12.44
C ILE A 430 11.07 -12.12 -12.78
N GLY A 431 12.02 -11.26 -12.43
CA GLY A 431 13.46 -11.48 -12.63
C GLY A 431 14.22 -10.22 -13.04
N TYR A 432 15.55 -10.27 -12.98
CA TYR A 432 16.41 -9.20 -13.49
C TYR A 432 16.16 -9.00 -14.99
N GLY A 433 15.69 -7.82 -15.40
CA GLY A 433 15.41 -7.51 -16.80
C GLY A 433 14.33 -8.38 -17.47
N ALA A 434 13.45 -9.04 -16.71
CA ALA A 434 12.34 -9.80 -17.28
C ALA A 434 11.34 -8.86 -17.97
N ASN A 435 10.77 -9.28 -19.10
CA ASN A 435 9.86 -8.46 -19.90
C ASN A 435 8.59 -9.23 -20.32
N VAL A 436 7.43 -8.57 -20.28
CA VAL A 436 6.17 -9.11 -20.80
C VAL A 436 5.48 -8.12 -21.73
N GLN A 437 4.89 -8.66 -22.81
CA GLN A 437 4.17 -7.90 -23.84
C GLN A 437 2.80 -8.51 -24.18
N GLY A 438 2.63 -9.83 -24.05
CA GLY A 438 1.35 -10.48 -24.34
C GLY A 438 0.28 -10.30 -23.24
N ASN A 439 -0.99 -10.42 -23.62
CA ASN A 439 -2.11 -10.55 -22.69
C ASN A 439 -1.99 -11.83 -21.86
N ASN A 440 -2.22 -11.74 -20.55
CA ASN A 440 -2.13 -12.89 -19.62
C ASN A 440 -0.78 -13.63 -19.70
N ALA A 441 0.27 -12.99 -20.24
CA ALA A 441 1.56 -13.61 -20.44
C ALA A 441 2.41 -13.55 -19.16
N ILE A 442 3.24 -14.56 -18.94
CA ILE A 442 4.07 -14.68 -17.74
C ILE A 442 5.52 -14.92 -18.15
N ALA A 443 6.46 -14.09 -17.70
CA ALA A 443 7.90 -14.29 -17.85
C ALA A 443 8.56 -14.41 -16.48
N ILE A 444 9.18 -15.55 -16.20
CA ILE A 444 9.92 -15.79 -14.94
C ILE A 444 11.35 -16.19 -15.28
N GLY A 445 12.32 -15.39 -14.84
CA GLY A 445 13.75 -15.62 -15.03
C GLY A 445 14.53 -14.37 -15.43
N ASN A 446 15.86 -14.45 -15.34
CA ASN A 446 16.76 -13.38 -15.79
C ASN A 446 16.60 -13.17 -17.31
N ALA A 447 16.26 -11.95 -17.72
CA ALA A 447 15.99 -11.56 -19.11
C ALA A 447 14.99 -12.49 -19.83
N ALA A 448 14.04 -13.08 -19.10
CA ALA A 448 12.94 -13.84 -19.69
C ALA A 448 11.97 -12.87 -20.38
N THR A 449 11.55 -13.19 -21.61
CA THR A 449 10.64 -12.34 -22.39
C THR A 449 9.45 -13.16 -22.89
N ALA A 450 8.23 -12.77 -22.51
CA ALA A 450 6.99 -13.40 -22.99
C ALA A 450 6.18 -12.40 -23.84
N VAL A 451 6.16 -12.61 -25.16
CA VAL A 451 5.51 -11.71 -26.13
C VAL A 451 4.12 -12.20 -26.54
N THR A 452 3.90 -13.50 -26.51
CA THR A 452 2.65 -14.10 -27.01
C THR A 452 1.59 -14.17 -25.92
N ASP A 453 0.35 -13.82 -26.28
CA ASP A 453 -0.81 -13.92 -25.40
C ASP A 453 -0.99 -15.34 -24.82
N ASN A 454 -1.41 -15.41 -23.56
CA ASN A 454 -1.71 -16.65 -22.83
C ASN A 454 -0.52 -17.64 -22.77
N THR A 455 0.72 -17.13 -22.76
CA THR A 455 1.92 -17.96 -22.66
C THR A 455 2.68 -17.73 -21.36
N MET A 456 3.44 -18.75 -20.94
CA MET A 456 4.40 -18.64 -19.84
C MET A 456 5.79 -19.00 -20.35
N VAL A 457 6.77 -18.15 -20.07
CA VAL A 457 8.20 -18.36 -20.33
C VAL A 457 8.92 -18.54 -18.99
N LEU A 458 9.45 -19.74 -18.78
CA LEU A 458 10.26 -20.10 -17.60
C LEU A 458 11.73 -20.22 -18.03
N GLY A 459 12.48 -19.13 -17.84
CA GLY A 459 13.84 -18.98 -18.38
C GLY A 459 13.83 -18.49 -19.84
N GLY A 460 14.51 -17.39 -20.10
CA GLY A 460 14.55 -16.75 -21.42
C GLY A 460 15.55 -17.41 -22.38
N ALA A 461 15.46 -17.07 -23.66
CA ALA A 461 16.44 -17.52 -24.66
C ALA A 461 17.89 -17.06 -24.35
N THR A 462 18.03 -15.91 -23.69
CA THR A 462 19.34 -15.36 -23.28
C THR A 462 19.95 -16.14 -22.11
N TYR A 463 19.12 -16.51 -21.13
CA TYR A 463 19.52 -17.28 -19.93
C TYR A 463 18.51 -18.41 -19.69
N PRO A 464 18.66 -19.55 -20.39
CA PRO A 464 17.74 -20.68 -20.27
C PRO A 464 17.78 -21.27 -18.85
N LEU A 465 16.63 -21.77 -18.40
CA LEU A 465 16.50 -22.45 -17.11
C LEU A 465 16.15 -23.93 -17.33
N SER A 466 16.64 -24.79 -16.43
CA SER A 466 16.16 -26.16 -16.28
C SER A 466 15.13 -26.20 -15.15
N VAL A 467 13.91 -26.65 -15.45
CA VAL A 467 12.83 -26.79 -14.46
C VAL A 467 12.90 -28.17 -13.83
N GLY A 468 13.23 -28.24 -12.53
CA GLY A 468 13.21 -29.48 -11.76
C GLY A 468 11.88 -29.69 -11.05
N ILE A 469 11.22 -30.82 -11.27
CA ILE A 469 10.06 -31.27 -10.49
C ILE A 469 10.46 -32.52 -9.70
N GLY A 470 10.52 -32.37 -8.37
CA GLY A 470 11.00 -33.43 -7.47
C GLY A 470 12.52 -33.51 -7.32
N THR A 471 13.26 -32.50 -7.79
CA THR A 471 14.73 -32.42 -7.69
C THR A 471 15.20 -30.97 -7.48
N ASP A 472 16.22 -30.79 -6.63
CA ASP A 472 16.95 -29.52 -6.45
C ASP A 472 18.17 -29.41 -7.39
N ALA A 473 18.47 -30.47 -8.14
CA ALA A 473 19.58 -30.56 -9.08
C ALA A 473 19.08 -31.07 -10.44
N PRO A 474 18.21 -30.31 -11.13
CA PRO A 474 17.73 -30.71 -12.44
C PRO A 474 18.88 -30.90 -13.42
N ASN A 475 18.76 -31.88 -14.31
CA ASN A 475 19.75 -32.12 -15.34
C ASN A 475 19.93 -30.87 -16.22
N ALA A 476 21.17 -30.37 -16.33
CA ALA A 476 21.50 -29.15 -17.07
C ALA A 476 21.19 -29.23 -18.58
N ASN A 477 21.01 -30.43 -19.14
CA ASN A 477 20.63 -30.62 -20.54
C ASN A 477 19.11 -30.81 -20.72
N ALA A 478 18.34 -30.83 -19.63
CA ALA A 478 16.88 -30.97 -19.68
C ALA A 478 16.21 -29.61 -19.41
N SER A 479 15.25 -29.24 -20.25
CA SER A 479 14.36 -28.11 -19.97
C SER A 479 13.37 -28.43 -18.85
N LEU A 480 12.92 -29.68 -18.77
CA LEU A 480 12.06 -30.22 -17.71
C LEU A 480 12.63 -31.55 -17.23
N ASP A 481 12.97 -31.64 -15.95
CA ASP A 481 13.45 -32.85 -15.30
C ASP A 481 12.43 -33.34 -14.26
N LEU A 482 11.92 -34.57 -14.46
CA LEU A 482 10.87 -35.19 -13.63
C LEU A 482 11.50 -36.33 -12.83
N ALA A 483 11.77 -36.11 -11.54
CA ALA A 483 12.48 -37.06 -10.69
C ALA A 483 11.61 -37.75 -9.63
N ASP A 484 10.33 -37.37 -9.50
CA ASP A 484 9.39 -37.97 -8.55
C ASP A 484 9.15 -39.47 -8.85
N THR A 485 9.25 -40.34 -7.84
CA THR A 485 9.08 -41.80 -8.00
C THR A 485 7.65 -42.29 -7.83
N ASN A 486 6.71 -41.42 -7.45
CA ASN A 486 5.32 -41.75 -7.13
C ASN A 486 4.30 -40.90 -7.88
N LYS A 487 4.74 -40.18 -8.92
CA LYS A 487 3.90 -39.37 -9.80
C LYS A 487 4.33 -39.60 -11.25
N GLY A 488 3.44 -39.34 -12.19
CA GLY A 488 3.72 -39.37 -13.63
C GLY A 488 3.41 -38.03 -14.29
N LEU A 489 3.74 -37.90 -15.58
CA LEU A 489 3.34 -36.76 -16.39
C LEU A 489 1.99 -37.05 -17.05
N LEU A 490 0.98 -36.24 -16.74
CA LEU A 490 -0.24 -36.19 -17.53
C LEU A 490 -0.08 -35.14 -18.63
N VAL A 491 -0.06 -35.59 -19.89
CA VAL A 491 -0.12 -34.71 -21.07
C VAL A 491 -1.57 -34.28 -21.33
N ASN A 492 -1.76 -33.33 -22.24
CA ASN A 492 -3.10 -32.89 -22.65
C ASN A 492 -3.91 -34.07 -23.16
N ARG A 493 -5.09 -34.28 -22.58
CA ARG A 493 -6.02 -35.34 -22.94
C ARG A 493 -7.13 -34.76 -23.79
N VAL A 494 -7.32 -35.29 -24.98
CA VAL A 494 -8.28 -34.79 -25.98
C VAL A 494 -9.09 -35.96 -26.52
N THR A 495 -10.31 -35.68 -26.99
CA THR A 495 -11.09 -36.64 -27.79
C THR A 495 -10.57 -36.67 -29.23
N ASN A 496 -10.97 -37.69 -29.98
CA ASN A 496 -10.62 -37.81 -31.40
C ASN A 496 -11.14 -36.60 -32.22
N ALA A 497 -12.33 -36.10 -31.85
CA ALA A 497 -12.90 -34.90 -32.43
C ALA A 497 -12.05 -33.65 -32.15
N GLU A 498 -11.63 -33.44 -30.90
CA GLU A 498 -10.81 -32.28 -30.50
C GLU A 498 -9.40 -32.33 -31.12
N ARG A 499 -8.77 -33.50 -31.18
CA ARG A 499 -7.47 -33.66 -31.84
C ARG A 499 -7.54 -33.30 -33.33
N THR A 500 -8.60 -33.73 -34.01
CA THR A 500 -8.78 -33.48 -35.44
C THR A 500 -9.07 -32.01 -35.73
N THR A 501 -9.84 -31.33 -34.88
CA THR A 501 -10.11 -29.89 -35.03
C THR A 501 -8.88 -29.03 -34.81
N MET A 502 -7.88 -29.48 -34.02
CA MET A 502 -6.61 -28.76 -33.86
C MET A 502 -5.85 -28.55 -35.19
N ILE A 503 -6.09 -29.38 -36.20
CA ILE A 503 -5.46 -29.23 -37.52
C ILE A 503 -5.93 -27.94 -38.21
N THR A 504 -7.20 -27.55 -38.02
CA THR A 504 -7.82 -26.43 -38.75
C THR A 504 -8.13 -25.23 -37.86
N THR A 505 -8.46 -25.47 -36.60
CA THR A 505 -8.95 -24.47 -35.62
C THR A 505 -8.59 -24.94 -34.20
N PRO A 506 -7.31 -24.94 -33.83
CA PRO A 506 -6.90 -25.19 -32.45
C PRO A 506 -7.30 -24.03 -31.54
N ALA A 507 -7.18 -24.22 -30.23
CA ALA A 507 -7.57 -23.22 -29.24
C ALA A 507 -6.81 -21.88 -29.36
N SER A 508 -5.62 -21.88 -29.96
CA SER A 508 -4.85 -20.68 -30.30
C SER A 508 -5.44 -19.86 -31.45
N GLY A 509 -6.40 -20.42 -32.20
CA GLY A 509 -6.94 -19.83 -33.42
C GLY A 509 -6.05 -19.94 -34.66
N VAL A 510 -4.84 -20.51 -34.53
CA VAL A 510 -3.87 -20.69 -35.61
C VAL A 510 -3.66 -22.17 -35.87
N ALA A 511 -4.07 -22.65 -37.04
CA ALA A 511 -3.91 -24.04 -37.47
C ALA A 511 -2.48 -24.59 -37.25
N LEU A 512 -2.38 -25.86 -36.84
CA LEU A 512 -1.08 -26.52 -36.69
C LEU A 512 -0.31 -26.56 -38.01
N THR A 513 0.98 -26.32 -37.93
CA THR A 513 1.89 -26.25 -39.08
C THR A 513 3.12 -27.15 -38.87
N THR A 514 4.08 -27.07 -39.79
CA THR A 514 5.35 -27.80 -39.68
C THR A 514 6.20 -27.36 -38.49
N THR A 515 6.00 -26.15 -37.93
CA THR A 515 6.73 -25.69 -36.74
C THR A 515 6.24 -26.33 -35.45
N ASP A 516 5.03 -26.89 -35.45
CA ASP A 516 4.43 -27.54 -34.29
C ASP A 516 4.76 -29.04 -34.20
N ALA A 517 5.61 -29.54 -35.12
CA ALA A 517 6.03 -30.93 -35.15
C ALA A 517 6.65 -31.34 -33.80
N GLY A 518 6.18 -32.45 -33.25
CA GLY A 518 6.54 -32.92 -31.91
C GLY A 518 5.52 -32.63 -30.81
N LEU A 519 4.45 -31.87 -31.10
CA LEU A 519 3.32 -31.69 -30.18
C LEU A 519 2.71 -33.05 -29.83
N MET A 520 2.56 -33.34 -28.54
CA MET A 520 2.04 -34.61 -28.03
C MET A 520 0.72 -34.43 -27.29
N VAL A 521 -0.25 -35.30 -27.59
CA VAL A 521 -1.54 -35.38 -26.90
C VAL A 521 -1.94 -36.83 -26.66
N TYR A 522 -2.64 -37.09 -25.56
CA TYR A 522 -3.26 -38.39 -25.31
C TYR A 522 -4.71 -38.35 -25.79
N ASP A 523 -5.03 -39.15 -26.80
CA ASP A 523 -6.40 -39.30 -27.27
C ASP A 523 -7.17 -40.24 -26.33
N THR A 524 -8.25 -39.75 -25.72
CA THR A 524 -9.02 -40.52 -24.74
C THR A 524 -9.98 -41.52 -25.37
N ASP A 525 -10.41 -41.29 -26.60
CA ASP A 525 -11.30 -42.21 -27.32
C ASP A 525 -10.49 -43.38 -27.85
N ASP A 526 -9.33 -43.08 -28.45
CA ASP A 526 -8.41 -44.09 -28.98
C ASP A 526 -7.55 -44.72 -27.87
N SER A 527 -7.46 -44.09 -26.69
CA SER A 527 -6.58 -44.47 -25.57
C SER A 527 -5.10 -44.59 -25.95
N LEU A 528 -4.64 -43.69 -26.83
CA LEU A 528 -3.32 -43.73 -27.44
C LEU A 528 -2.66 -42.35 -27.41
N LEU A 529 -1.33 -42.33 -27.38
CA LEU A 529 -0.55 -41.10 -27.47
C LEU A 529 -0.34 -40.76 -28.96
N TYR A 530 -0.59 -39.52 -29.33
CA TYR A 530 -0.36 -39.01 -30.68
C TYR A 530 0.68 -37.90 -30.68
N ILE A 531 1.47 -37.86 -31.76
CA ILE A 531 2.46 -36.82 -32.03
C ILE A 531 2.18 -36.18 -33.38
N TRP A 532 2.24 -34.85 -33.44
CA TRP A 532 2.12 -34.13 -34.70
C TRP A 532 3.43 -34.24 -35.48
N ASP A 533 3.40 -34.69 -36.73
CA ASP A 533 4.61 -34.81 -37.58
C ASP A 533 4.93 -33.54 -38.39
N GLY A 534 4.12 -32.50 -38.24
CA GLY A 534 4.17 -31.26 -39.03
C GLY A 534 3.09 -31.19 -40.12
N THR A 535 2.46 -32.32 -40.45
CA THR A 535 1.41 -32.43 -41.48
C THR A 535 0.19 -33.22 -41.03
N GLN A 536 0.35 -34.21 -40.16
CA GLN A 536 -0.71 -35.06 -39.63
C GLN A 536 -0.37 -35.57 -38.22
N TRP A 537 -1.38 -36.09 -37.53
CA TRP A 537 -1.20 -36.79 -36.26
C TRP A 537 -0.77 -38.23 -36.52
N GLY A 538 0.38 -38.62 -35.97
CA GLY A 538 0.87 -40.00 -35.94
C GLY A 538 0.74 -40.61 -34.56
N GLU A 539 0.42 -41.90 -34.49
CA GLU A 539 0.37 -42.64 -33.23
C GLU A 539 1.79 -42.95 -32.73
N VAL A 540 2.08 -42.56 -31.49
CA VAL A 540 3.32 -42.91 -30.79
C VAL A 540 3.20 -44.35 -30.28
N GLY A 541 3.92 -45.27 -30.92
CA GLY A 541 3.88 -46.70 -30.60
C GLY A 541 3.38 -47.59 -31.74
N SER A 542 2.84 -46.99 -32.81
CA SER A 542 2.62 -47.70 -34.07
C SER A 542 3.98 -47.98 -34.71
N ASN A 543 4.44 -49.22 -34.59
CA ASN A 543 5.60 -49.73 -35.32
C ASN A 543 5.26 -49.83 -36.83
N ALA A 544 5.07 -48.69 -37.50
CA ALA A 544 5.19 -48.58 -38.95
C ALA A 544 6.63 -48.22 -39.37
N GLY A 545 7.60 -48.34 -38.47
CA GLY A 545 9.01 -48.36 -38.78
C GLY A 545 9.42 -49.71 -39.36
N SER A 546 9.49 -49.80 -40.69
CA SER A 546 10.26 -50.76 -41.52
C SER A 546 11.11 -51.80 -40.77
N GLY A 547 10.46 -52.79 -40.16
CA GLY A 547 11.12 -53.85 -39.39
C GLY A 547 10.44 -55.21 -39.50
N VAL A 548 9.45 -55.35 -40.39
CA VAL A 548 9.01 -56.69 -40.81
C VAL A 548 10.05 -57.15 -41.82
N SER A 549 11.03 -57.94 -41.35
CA SER A 549 11.78 -58.83 -42.21
C SER A 549 10.74 -59.70 -42.92
N ALA A 550 10.35 -59.33 -44.14
CA ALA A 550 9.71 -60.27 -45.06
C ALA A 550 10.64 -61.49 -45.06
N VAL A 551 10.14 -62.63 -44.58
CA VAL A 551 10.83 -63.89 -44.82
C VAL A 551 10.95 -63.95 -46.35
N PRO A 552 12.16 -64.05 -46.93
CA PRO A 552 12.26 -64.12 -48.38
C PRO A 552 11.48 -65.33 -48.87
N ASP A 553 10.48 -65.14 -49.72
CA ASP A 553 9.71 -66.19 -50.39
C ASP A 553 10.54 -66.84 -51.52
N LEU A 554 11.75 -67.30 -51.18
CA LEU A 554 12.74 -67.83 -52.12
C LEU A 554 13.44 -69.06 -51.52
N LEU A 555 13.65 -70.10 -52.33
CA LEU A 555 14.43 -71.28 -51.94
C LEU A 555 15.75 -71.34 -52.71
N ASN A 556 16.88 -71.25 -52.02
CA ASN A 556 18.19 -71.41 -52.64
C ASN A 556 18.36 -72.82 -53.22
N TYR A 557 18.72 -72.92 -54.49
CA TYR A 557 19.01 -74.18 -55.17
C TYR A 557 20.41 -74.16 -55.80
N GLN A 558 21.18 -75.19 -55.52
CA GLN A 558 22.51 -75.42 -56.10
C GLN A 558 22.57 -76.83 -56.65
N SER A 559 23.10 -76.98 -57.87
CA SER A 559 23.26 -78.28 -58.50
C SER A 559 24.51 -78.35 -59.37
N LEU A 560 24.96 -79.58 -59.63
CA LEU A 560 26.07 -79.90 -60.51
C LEU A 560 25.53 -80.54 -61.79
N VAL A 561 25.70 -79.86 -62.92
CA VAL A 561 25.09 -80.24 -64.20
C VAL A 561 26.05 -81.10 -65.02
N ARG A 562 25.54 -82.23 -65.50
CA ARG A 562 26.30 -83.23 -66.28
C ARG A 562 25.53 -83.63 -67.54
N ASP A 563 26.27 -84.06 -68.56
CA ASP A 563 25.72 -84.65 -69.78
C ASP A 563 25.25 -86.10 -69.56
N ASN A 564 24.64 -86.70 -70.58
CA ASN A 564 24.13 -88.08 -70.54
C ASN A 564 25.25 -89.15 -70.51
N LEU A 565 26.52 -88.75 -70.56
CA LEU A 565 27.71 -89.59 -70.41
C LEU A 565 28.38 -89.39 -69.03
N GLY A 566 27.82 -88.52 -68.19
CA GLY A 566 28.31 -88.20 -66.84
C GLY A 566 29.43 -87.16 -66.78
N ASN A 567 29.80 -86.55 -67.92
CA ASN A 567 30.76 -85.45 -67.98
C ASN A 567 30.14 -84.15 -67.51
N ILE A 568 30.94 -83.26 -66.94
CA ILE A 568 30.50 -81.96 -66.46
C ILE A 568 30.23 -81.02 -67.67
N LEU A 569 29.08 -80.37 -67.68
CA LEU A 569 28.78 -79.31 -68.65
C LEU A 569 29.37 -78.00 -68.11
N ALA A 570 30.56 -77.61 -68.56
CA ALA A 570 31.28 -76.44 -68.06
C ALA A 570 31.05 -75.20 -68.94
N ASN A 571 30.79 -74.04 -68.31
CA ASN A 571 30.60 -72.74 -68.99
C ASN A 571 29.55 -72.75 -70.11
N GLN A 572 28.46 -73.50 -69.91
CA GLN A 572 27.42 -73.70 -70.91
C GLN A 572 26.07 -73.19 -70.39
N LEU A 573 25.29 -72.55 -71.25
CA LEU A 573 23.90 -72.19 -70.94
C LEU A 573 23.05 -73.46 -70.85
N VAL A 574 22.35 -73.61 -69.73
CA VAL A 574 21.40 -74.68 -69.48
C VAL A 574 20.10 -74.08 -68.95
N SER A 575 18.97 -74.73 -69.23
CA SER A 575 17.67 -74.27 -68.75
C SER A 575 17.10 -75.27 -67.76
N PHE A 576 16.67 -74.78 -66.61
CA PHE A 576 15.97 -75.59 -65.60
C PHE A 576 14.48 -75.27 -65.63
N ARG A 577 13.65 -76.30 -65.54
CA ARG A 577 12.24 -76.16 -65.20
C ARG A 577 11.99 -76.76 -63.82
N ILE A 578 11.43 -75.95 -62.94
CA ILE A 578 11.18 -76.28 -61.54
C ILE A 578 9.69 -76.42 -61.35
N ASN A 579 9.25 -77.60 -60.91
CA ASN A 579 7.84 -77.86 -60.62
C ASN A 579 7.69 -78.18 -59.13
N VAL A 580 6.73 -77.52 -58.47
CA VAL A 580 6.24 -77.95 -57.15
C VAL A 580 4.97 -78.74 -57.38
N ILE A 581 5.00 -80.00 -56.94
CA ILE A 581 3.92 -80.97 -57.10
C ILE A 581 3.29 -81.20 -55.74
N ASP A 582 1.99 -80.97 -55.62
CA ASP A 582 1.22 -81.40 -54.46
C ASP A 582 0.84 -82.87 -54.63
N VAL A 583 1.47 -83.75 -53.85
CA VAL A 583 1.21 -85.20 -53.89
C VAL A 583 -0.05 -85.59 -53.11
N THR A 584 -0.65 -84.67 -52.36
CA THR A 584 -1.88 -84.90 -51.59
C THR A 584 -3.13 -84.75 -52.47
N SER A 585 -3.07 -83.88 -53.48
CA SER A 585 -4.12 -83.60 -54.45
C SER A 585 -3.90 -84.30 -55.81
N GLY A 586 -3.53 -85.57 -55.78
CA GLY A 586 -3.43 -86.39 -57.00
C GLY A 586 -2.18 -86.17 -57.86
N SER A 587 -1.08 -85.64 -57.27
CA SER A 587 0.19 -85.33 -57.97
C SER A 587 0.05 -84.27 -59.07
N THR A 588 -0.61 -83.15 -58.73
CA THR A 588 -0.77 -82.02 -59.66
C THR A 588 0.35 -80.99 -59.46
N THR A 589 0.84 -80.40 -60.55
CA THR A 589 1.81 -79.29 -60.49
C THR A 589 1.08 -78.02 -60.04
N VAL A 590 1.37 -77.55 -58.83
CA VAL A 590 0.77 -76.34 -58.24
C VAL A 590 1.56 -75.07 -58.57
N PHE A 591 2.84 -75.23 -58.92
CA PHE A 591 3.70 -74.13 -59.36
C PHE A 591 4.77 -74.65 -60.32
N SER A 592 5.07 -73.86 -61.36
CA SER A 592 6.11 -74.15 -62.34
C SER A 592 6.82 -72.86 -62.77
N GLU A 593 8.15 -72.88 -62.83
CA GLU A 593 8.98 -71.78 -63.32
C GLU A 593 10.21 -72.29 -64.10
N THR A 594 10.84 -71.40 -64.87
CA THR A 594 12.07 -71.70 -65.62
C THR A 594 13.22 -70.76 -65.26
N HIS A 595 14.43 -71.30 -65.26
CA HIS A 595 15.69 -70.60 -64.99
C HIS A 595 16.72 -70.90 -66.08
N ASP A 596 17.09 -69.88 -66.84
CA ASP A 596 18.19 -69.96 -67.80
C ASP A 596 19.49 -69.53 -67.11
N VAL A 597 20.38 -70.48 -66.85
CA VAL A 597 21.62 -70.26 -66.08
C VAL A 597 22.83 -70.81 -66.82
N THR A 598 23.95 -70.10 -66.74
CA THR A 598 25.22 -70.60 -67.30
C THR A 598 25.98 -71.36 -66.21
N THR A 599 26.34 -72.60 -66.49
CA THR A 599 27.12 -73.44 -65.56
C THR A 599 28.52 -72.88 -65.34
N SER A 600 29.12 -73.08 -64.16
CA SER A 600 30.52 -72.70 -63.91
C SER A 600 31.52 -73.59 -64.67
N ALA A 601 32.82 -73.30 -64.56
CA ALA A 601 33.88 -74.17 -65.09
C ALA A 601 33.89 -75.58 -64.46
N GLN A 602 33.21 -75.76 -63.32
CA GLN A 602 33.01 -77.03 -62.64
C GLN A 602 31.59 -77.57 -62.84
N GLY A 603 30.75 -76.96 -63.69
CA GLY A 603 29.37 -77.36 -63.96
C GLY A 603 28.38 -76.99 -62.87
N LEU A 604 28.74 -76.10 -61.95
CA LEU A 604 27.88 -75.70 -60.83
C LEU A 604 26.90 -74.61 -61.29
N VAL A 605 25.67 -74.68 -60.82
CA VAL A 605 24.65 -73.63 -60.99
C VAL A 605 24.05 -73.27 -59.63
N ASN A 606 23.76 -71.99 -59.44
CA ASN A 606 23.04 -71.44 -58.29
C ASN A 606 21.91 -70.56 -58.81
N PHE A 607 20.70 -70.78 -58.30
CA PHE A 607 19.56 -69.90 -58.53
C PHE A 607 18.56 -70.02 -57.38
N GLU A 608 17.65 -69.05 -57.29
CA GLU A 608 16.64 -68.97 -56.24
C GLU A 608 15.28 -69.38 -56.82
N ILE A 609 14.75 -70.49 -56.32
CA ILE A 609 13.41 -70.97 -56.70
C ILE A 609 12.37 -70.02 -56.13
N GLY A 610 11.45 -69.56 -56.97
CA GLY A 610 10.50 -68.46 -56.70
C GLY A 610 10.89 -67.13 -57.36
N GLY A 611 12.11 -67.03 -57.91
CA GLY A 611 12.62 -65.86 -58.63
C GLY A 611 12.75 -66.03 -60.16
N GLY A 612 12.29 -67.15 -60.72
CA GLY A 612 12.41 -67.48 -62.14
C GLY A 612 11.28 -66.93 -63.01
N ALA A 613 11.31 -67.26 -64.31
CA ALA A 613 10.21 -66.94 -65.21
C ALA A 613 9.05 -67.93 -64.99
N ILE A 614 7.90 -67.43 -64.55
CA ILE A 614 6.74 -68.27 -64.20
C ILE A 614 6.14 -68.94 -65.44
N VAL A 615 5.97 -70.26 -65.37
CA VAL A 615 5.27 -71.08 -66.39
C VAL A 615 3.81 -71.28 -65.99
N SER A 616 3.53 -71.58 -64.72
CA SER A 616 2.17 -71.69 -64.17
C SER A 616 2.14 -71.59 -62.63
N GLY A 617 1.01 -71.15 -62.07
CA GLY A 617 0.84 -70.97 -60.61
C GLY A 617 1.49 -69.70 -60.05
N LEU A 618 1.39 -69.50 -58.73
CA LEU A 618 2.04 -68.43 -57.98
C LEU A 618 2.79 -69.03 -56.79
N PHE A 619 4.06 -68.70 -56.60
CA PHE A 619 4.89 -69.29 -55.53
C PHE A 619 4.32 -69.01 -54.13
N THR A 620 3.79 -67.79 -53.93
CA THR A 620 3.14 -67.35 -52.69
C THR A 620 1.78 -68.02 -52.42
N ALA A 621 1.19 -68.64 -53.43
CA ALA A 621 -0.09 -69.35 -53.32
C ALA A 621 0.08 -70.86 -53.08
N ILE A 622 1.32 -71.36 -52.99
CA ILE A 622 1.60 -72.77 -52.69
C ILE A 622 1.15 -73.04 -51.24
N ASP A 623 0.22 -73.97 -51.06
CA ASP A 623 -0.14 -74.43 -49.72
C ASP A 623 0.94 -75.39 -49.19
N TRP A 624 1.89 -74.84 -48.43
CA TRP A 624 2.96 -75.59 -47.78
C TRP A 624 2.48 -76.53 -46.66
N SER A 625 1.18 -76.55 -46.32
CA SER A 625 0.62 -77.54 -45.38
C SER A 625 0.31 -78.88 -46.02
N HIS A 626 0.25 -78.95 -47.35
CA HIS A 626 0.18 -80.22 -48.08
C HIS A 626 1.58 -80.85 -48.23
N ASN A 627 1.62 -82.17 -48.47
CA ASN A 627 2.87 -82.80 -48.88
C ASN A 627 3.23 -82.33 -50.29
N ASN A 628 4.18 -81.39 -50.39
CA ASN A 628 4.70 -80.90 -51.66
C ASN A 628 6.02 -81.59 -51.99
N SER A 629 6.28 -81.81 -53.27
CA SER A 629 7.54 -82.35 -53.78
C SER A 629 8.11 -81.45 -54.87
N LEU A 630 9.43 -81.27 -54.86
CA LEU A 630 10.18 -80.54 -55.87
C LEU A 630 10.59 -81.48 -57.00
N GLN A 631 10.09 -81.24 -58.19
CA GLN A 631 10.54 -81.91 -59.41
C GLN A 631 11.42 -80.96 -60.21
N ILE A 632 12.61 -81.45 -60.56
CA ILE A 632 13.59 -80.72 -61.34
C ILE A 632 13.69 -81.33 -62.73
N GLU A 633 13.66 -80.48 -63.74
CA GLU A 633 13.90 -80.87 -65.13
C GLU A 633 14.95 -79.96 -65.75
N LEU A 634 15.72 -80.51 -66.69
CA LEU A 634 16.86 -79.84 -67.29
C LEU A 634 16.81 -79.98 -68.81
N ASP A 635 17.05 -78.87 -69.50
CA ASP A 635 17.52 -78.85 -70.88
C ASP A 635 19.01 -78.49 -70.89
N ALA A 636 19.84 -79.49 -71.14
CA ALA A 636 21.29 -79.37 -71.17
C ALA A 636 21.80 -78.49 -72.33
N ALA A 637 20.98 -78.20 -73.35
CA ALA A 637 21.33 -77.30 -74.45
C ALA A 637 20.84 -75.85 -74.23
N GLY A 638 20.16 -75.57 -73.12
CA GLY A 638 19.61 -74.24 -72.83
C GLY A 638 18.36 -73.90 -73.65
N GLY A 639 17.62 -74.92 -74.10
CA GLY A 639 16.37 -74.78 -74.85
C GLY A 639 15.12 -75.07 -74.00
N SER A 640 14.05 -75.51 -74.66
CA SER A 640 12.75 -75.81 -74.04
C SER A 640 12.40 -77.31 -74.01
N THR A 641 13.36 -78.20 -74.28
CA THR A 641 13.17 -79.66 -74.28
C THR A 641 13.72 -80.25 -72.99
N TYR A 642 12.89 -80.22 -71.96
CA TYR A 642 13.29 -80.62 -70.60
C TYR A 642 13.25 -82.14 -70.40
N VAL A 643 14.26 -82.66 -69.71
CA VAL A 643 14.33 -84.03 -69.20
C VAL A 643 14.22 -84.01 -67.68
N THR A 644 13.36 -84.86 -67.11
CA THR A 644 13.18 -84.96 -65.66
C THR A 644 14.43 -85.54 -64.99
N MET A 645 15.03 -84.76 -64.08
CA MET A 645 16.26 -85.11 -63.36
C MET A 645 15.98 -85.75 -61.99
N GLY A 646 14.75 -85.64 -61.49
CA GLY A 646 14.28 -86.29 -60.29
C GLY A 646 13.16 -85.51 -59.60
N THR A 647 12.41 -86.20 -58.74
CA THR A 647 11.41 -85.61 -57.86
C THR A 647 11.77 -85.94 -56.42
N THR A 648 11.92 -84.90 -55.59
CA THR A 648 12.28 -85.01 -54.18
C THR A 648 11.21 -84.37 -53.30
N SER A 649 10.68 -85.10 -52.32
CA SER A 649 9.69 -84.53 -51.39
C SER A 649 10.33 -83.52 -50.45
N PHE A 650 9.61 -82.42 -50.17
CA PHE A 650 10.03 -81.50 -49.11
C PHE A 650 9.87 -82.20 -47.76
N VAL A 651 10.95 -82.28 -46.99
CA VAL A 651 10.92 -82.71 -45.59
C VAL A 651 10.89 -81.46 -44.72
N SER A 652 9.86 -81.32 -43.89
CA SER A 652 9.74 -80.19 -42.98
C SER A 652 10.85 -80.23 -41.93
N VAL A 653 11.58 -79.12 -41.79
CA VAL A 653 12.54 -78.93 -40.69
C VAL A 653 11.73 -78.62 -39.43
N PRO A 654 12.08 -79.11 -38.21
CA PRO A 654 11.29 -78.90 -36.99
C PRO A 654 10.94 -77.44 -36.69
N TYR A 655 11.74 -76.48 -37.18
CA TYR A 655 11.50 -75.04 -37.03
C TYR A 655 10.44 -74.49 -38.02
N ALA A 656 10.31 -75.05 -39.21
CA ALA A 656 9.36 -74.60 -40.24
C ALA A 656 7.90 -74.95 -39.87
N LEU A 657 7.67 -76.07 -39.17
CA LEU A 657 6.35 -76.43 -38.63
C LEU A 657 5.83 -75.46 -37.56
N ARG A 658 6.72 -74.71 -36.89
CA ARG A 658 6.35 -73.73 -35.85
C ARG A 658 6.20 -72.31 -36.40
N ALA A 659 6.82 -71.97 -37.52
CA ALA A 659 6.78 -70.62 -38.10
C ALA A 659 5.36 -70.21 -38.54
N LYS A 660 4.53 -71.13 -39.05
CA LYS A 660 3.12 -70.85 -39.43
C LYS A 660 2.22 -70.53 -38.22
N TYR A 661 2.61 -70.89 -37.00
CA TYR A 661 1.87 -70.54 -35.78
C TYR A 661 2.28 -69.17 -35.19
N ALA A 662 3.35 -68.55 -35.69
CA ALA A 662 3.74 -67.20 -35.26
C ALA A 662 3.00 -66.08 -36.02
N GLU A 663 2.33 -66.41 -37.13
CA GLU A 663 1.59 -65.45 -37.97
C GLU A 663 0.14 -65.23 -37.53
N ASN A 664 -0.34 -65.93 -36.51
CA ASN A 664 -1.71 -65.80 -35.97
C ASN A 664 -1.79 -65.07 -34.62
N LEU A 665 -0.87 -64.14 -34.35
CA LEU A 665 -0.90 -63.26 -33.17
C LEU A 665 -1.22 -61.80 -33.51
N THR A 666 -1.93 -61.58 -34.61
CA THR A 666 -2.46 -60.28 -35.00
C THR A 666 -3.94 -60.38 -35.37
N SER A 667 -4.78 -60.78 -34.43
CA SER A 667 -6.17 -60.33 -34.43
C SER A 667 -6.68 -60.11 -33.01
N SER A 668 -7.13 -58.89 -32.79
CA SER A 668 -7.60 -58.28 -31.56
C SER A 668 -8.97 -58.80 -31.14
N THR A 669 -9.12 -60.10 -30.92
CA THR A 669 -10.33 -60.66 -30.32
C THR A 669 -10.00 -61.83 -29.39
N ASN A 670 -10.29 -61.61 -28.10
CA ASN A 670 -10.26 -62.57 -27.01
C ASN A 670 -10.69 -63.99 -27.44
N ALA A 671 -9.73 -64.91 -27.46
CA ALA A 671 -9.99 -66.35 -27.45
C ALA A 671 -9.12 -67.03 -26.38
N LYS A 672 -9.39 -66.70 -25.10
CA LYS A 672 -9.22 -67.68 -24.03
C LYS A 672 -10.26 -68.77 -24.29
N MET A 673 -9.84 -69.88 -24.88
CA MET A 673 -10.60 -71.12 -24.76
C MET A 673 -10.54 -71.64 -23.32
N SER A 674 -11.67 -72.20 -22.87
CA SER A 674 -11.94 -72.91 -21.60
C SER A 674 -12.41 -71.98 -20.46
N ASN A 675 -13.63 -72.05 -19.90
CA ASN A 675 -14.60 -73.15 -19.80
C ASN A 675 -16.01 -72.58 -19.47
N SER A 676 -16.95 -72.55 -20.42
CA SER A 676 -18.27 -71.89 -20.30
C SER A 676 -19.35 -72.72 -19.56
N SER A 677 -19.03 -73.34 -18.42
CA SER A 677 -20.02 -74.12 -17.66
C SER A 677 -20.00 -73.89 -16.14
N GLU A 678 -19.08 -73.07 -15.64
CA GLU A 678 -19.02 -72.70 -14.21
C GLU A 678 -19.65 -71.33 -13.95
N ASP A 679 -19.47 -70.35 -14.83
CA ASP A 679 -20.03 -69.00 -14.65
C ASP A 679 -21.56 -68.98 -14.73
N ASP A 680 -22.18 -69.73 -15.66
CA ASP A 680 -23.64 -69.85 -15.75
C ASP A 680 -24.27 -70.53 -14.52
N ARG A 681 -23.52 -71.40 -13.82
CA ARG A 681 -23.98 -72.04 -12.56
C ARG A 681 -23.84 -71.12 -11.36
N ILE A 682 -22.81 -70.27 -11.35
CA ILE A 682 -22.59 -69.28 -10.29
C ILE A 682 -23.64 -68.19 -10.37
N GLU A 683 -23.97 -67.68 -11.56
CA GLU A 683 -25.00 -66.67 -11.75
C GLU A 683 -26.42 -67.20 -11.42
N ALA A 684 -26.70 -68.47 -11.70
CA ALA A 684 -27.95 -69.12 -11.27
C ALA A 684 -28.04 -69.30 -9.74
N LEU A 685 -26.94 -69.68 -9.08
CA LEU A 685 -26.87 -69.83 -7.62
C LEU A 685 -26.98 -68.48 -6.89
N GLU A 686 -26.37 -67.43 -7.43
CA GLU A 686 -26.46 -66.08 -6.85
C GLU A 686 -27.89 -65.52 -6.89
N ASN A 687 -28.63 -65.79 -7.97
CA ASN A 687 -30.05 -65.43 -8.09
C ASN A 687 -30.93 -66.24 -7.13
N GLU A 688 -30.65 -67.52 -6.91
CA GLU A 688 -31.38 -68.37 -5.96
C GLU A 688 -31.14 -67.96 -4.49
N VAL A 689 -29.90 -67.57 -4.16
CA VAL A 689 -29.53 -67.02 -2.85
C VAL A 689 -30.19 -65.65 -2.60
N GLN A 690 -30.34 -64.82 -3.62
CA GLN A 690 -31.06 -63.54 -3.53
C GLN A 690 -32.55 -63.74 -3.21
N GLU A 691 -33.22 -64.69 -3.87
CA GLU A 691 -34.63 -65.02 -3.58
C GLU A 691 -34.82 -65.63 -2.19
N LEU A 692 -33.92 -66.51 -1.75
CA LEU A 692 -33.92 -67.05 -0.38
C LEU A 692 -33.73 -65.96 0.68
N LYS A 693 -32.86 -64.97 0.43
CA LYS A 693 -32.70 -63.80 1.32
C LYS A 693 -33.97 -62.95 1.39
N LYS A 694 -34.69 -62.76 0.28
CA LYS A 694 -36.00 -62.06 0.29
C LYS A 694 -37.05 -62.83 1.08
N LEU A 695 -37.13 -64.15 0.91
CA LEU A 695 -38.09 -65.00 1.64
C LEU A 695 -37.78 -65.02 3.15
N MET A 696 -36.50 -65.11 3.51
CA MET A 696 -36.06 -65.04 4.92
C MET A 696 -36.41 -63.70 5.56
N ASN A 697 -36.22 -62.58 4.85
CA ASN A 697 -36.61 -61.25 5.33
C ASN A 697 -38.14 -61.06 5.44
N GLN A 698 -38.94 -61.75 4.62
CA GLN A 698 -40.39 -61.77 4.77
C GLN A 698 -40.86 -62.62 5.96
N LEU A 699 -40.16 -63.71 6.28
CA LEU A 699 -40.45 -64.55 7.45
C LEU A 699 -39.98 -63.91 8.76
N LEU A 700 -38.87 -63.17 8.76
CA LEU A 700 -38.38 -62.40 9.91
C LEU A 700 -39.27 -61.19 10.26
N LYS A 701 -40.14 -60.72 9.35
CA LYS A 701 -41.12 -59.64 9.59
C LYS A 701 -42.45 -60.12 10.20
N LYS A 702 -42.64 -61.42 10.44
CA LYS A 702 -43.87 -62.00 11.03
C LYS A 702 -43.67 -62.67 12.39
N LYS A 703 -42.71 -62.19 13.19
CA LYS A 703 -42.69 -62.37 14.64
C LYS A 703 -42.56 -61.04 15.34
#